data_AF-A0A9P5HDI6-F1
#
_entry.id   AF-A0A9P5HDI6-F1
#
_cell.length_a   1.000
_cell.length_b   1.000
_cell.length_c   1.000
_cell.angle_alpha   90.00
_cell.angle_beta   90.00
_cell.angle_gamma   90.00
#
_symmetry.space_group_name_H-M   'P 1'
#
loop_
_entity.id
_entity.type
_entity.pdbx_description
1 polymer ?
#
loop_
_entity_poly.entity_id
_entity_poly.type
_entity_poly.pdbx_seq_one_letter_code
_entity_poly.pdbx_strand_id
1 'polypeptide(L)'
;MVAEYSFNHSQLGELIGLERKSEIVQFRGIPFAQIPARFRQSVLSESLPSKSFDSRQPGGFCPQPFQWYPGFWTGTAPEDFPRLEASKADELGCLNLDITAPRTALEGGRKLPVLVFIHGGAFIGGSKSIELGGREVFDGFNVVRTSVDRKQDVIIVTINYRVGVLGFLASKELEAFNKSHGEAVGNYGLHDQARALDWINKFVGGFGGDPENVTIHGTSAGGSSVHYQTLFSPGKFKRAIASSGTMVGIGPRSLSEHQAKFQTYVDKFRDPESEPTQTIDLLQSIPADELVAHNVWTMASPLIDGVWIRGNTMDTLSVDNPPELMIGSCDYERDLFGFILSDSEKTQPQPDDKILQIAREICSANGMLREASTFPASCPAIVEAYGISNALDRPSTAFDGWVALLADVTFRVPPVHVASQHQGSSVFLYEITATNPFVAWPHGYGKANHGVNDSIFFNVAEDQVPAKHLKEWQGAVAAIQGAWLDFCNGQKPWPAFDKEQLGPIYRFENGNDGVLCHSLNELVGEQDAGATSSGDNAGNCQCTSIKEAQEDGHTGPSTCAACLHQVEPADTLTAIADQTVSDQKVVYLDSRESSLEANPLFPNMFPESPNDGQKSKSLEAKIELITIEDAIDTHPTQDSSEQEPKNDVNTQFLLPSLPFLFPVYLPFKAQHKLMVEVQKRLEHLCYAFGQMTMKETLERRGWDCAESAELNDWMDEFLQNRTIFVDMGADYESLEKLFQSVAEIRHTTVLRKRIDSKGIRKFMLDAQDLAELLNVKEHLTIISNLQLTIRVSLLELEENKGQLQSQLNDKLSVIAEKRARLDQVEKAAIAELRKKDYE
;
A
#
# COMPACT_ATOMS: atom_id res chain seq x y z
N MET A 1 -1.34 -17.44 25.00
CA MET A 1 -0.10 -18.23 25.20
C MET A 1 0.35 -18.76 23.85
N VAL A 2 1.65 -18.65 23.58
CA VAL A 2 2.34 -19.23 22.43
C VAL A 2 3.34 -20.25 22.97
N ALA A 3 3.38 -21.44 22.39
CA ALA A 3 4.23 -22.55 22.83
C ALA A 3 4.98 -23.20 21.66
N GLU A 4 5.98 -24.02 21.97
CA GLU A 4 6.70 -24.82 20.99
C GLU A 4 5.91 -26.11 20.67
N TYR A 5 5.87 -26.51 19.40
CA TYR A 5 5.21 -27.74 18.95
C TYR A 5 6.14 -28.59 18.08
N SER A 6 6.63 -29.72 18.60
CA SER A 6 7.45 -30.67 17.83
C SER A 6 6.57 -31.58 16.98
N PHE A 7 6.88 -31.67 15.68
CA PHE A 7 6.10 -32.43 14.70
C PHE A 7 7.01 -33.25 13.78
N ASN A 8 6.73 -34.53 13.57
CA ASN A 8 7.54 -35.38 12.69
C ASN A 8 6.77 -35.74 11.41
N HIS A 9 7.03 -34.98 10.34
CA HIS A 9 6.44 -35.19 9.02
C HIS A 9 7.07 -36.40 8.32
N SER A 10 6.23 -37.34 7.87
CA SER A 10 6.63 -38.68 7.38
C SER A 10 7.65 -38.68 6.23
N GLN A 11 7.66 -37.63 5.38
CA GLN A 11 8.59 -37.48 4.26
C GLN A 11 9.68 -36.43 4.47
N LEU A 12 9.50 -35.48 5.40
CA LEU A 12 10.36 -34.28 5.50
C LEU A 12 11.26 -34.31 6.75
N GLY A 13 10.89 -35.08 7.78
CA GLY A 13 11.60 -35.12 9.06
C GLY A 13 10.91 -34.27 10.13
N GLU A 14 11.69 -33.81 11.10
CA GLU A 14 11.20 -33.10 12.27
C GLU A 14 11.10 -31.59 11.99
N LEU A 15 9.96 -30.99 12.33
CA LEU A 15 9.71 -29.56 12.33
C LEU A 15 9.35 -29.11 13.75
N ILE A 16 9.83 -27.94 14.13
CA ILE A 16 9.47 -27.26 15.37
C ILE A 16 8.60 -26.05 14.99
N GLY A 17 7.32 -26.10 15.32
CA GLY A 17 6.33 -25.05 15.03
C GLY A 17 5.94 -24.23 16.26
N LEU A 18 5.05 -23.25 16.04
CA LEU A 18 4.39 -22.47 17.09
C LEU A 18 2.96 -22.97 17.32
N GLU A 19 2.66 -23.44 18.53
CA GLU A 19 1.29 -23.65 19.00
C GLU A 19 0.73 -22.33 19.56
N ARG A 20 -0.48 -21.95 19.12
CA ARG A 20 -1.20 -20.76 19.58
C ARG A 20 -2.56 -21.16 20.14
N LYS A 21 -2.85 -20.69 21.36
CA LYS A 21 -4.07 -20.99 22.14
C LYS A 21 -4.38 -22.49 22.29
N SER A 22 -3.37 -23.35 22.13
CA SER A 22 -3.43 -24.82 22.22
C SER A 22 -4.33 -25.56 21.21
N GLU A 23 -4.78 -24.86 20.17
CA GLU A 23 -5.71 -25.39 19.16
C GLU A 23 -5.17 -25.26 17.72
N ILE A 24 -4.27 -24.31 17.45
CA ILE A 24 -3.74 -24.01 16.12
C ILE A 24 -2.22 -24.05 16.16
N VAL A 25 -1.61 -24.67 15.14
CA VAL A 25 -0.16 -24.79 14.99
C VAL A 25 0.29 -24.12 13.69
N GLN A 26 1.40 -23.41 13.75
CA GLN A 26 2.03 -22.74 12.61
C GLN A 26 3.44 -23.27 12.38
N PHE A 27 3.73 -23.69 11.15
CA PHE A 27 5.08 -24.01 10.68
C PHE A 27 5.46 -22.99 9.62
N ARG A 28 6.54 -22.26 9.84
CA ARG A 28 6.90 -21.03 9.14
C ARG A 28 8.29 -21.15 8.48
N GLY A 29 8.50 -20.41 7.40
CA GLY A 29 9.78 -20.39 6.68
C GLY A 29 10.17 -21.70 5.98
N ILE A 30 9.23 -22.62 5.73
CA ILE A 30 9.53 -23.91 5.09
C ILE A 30 9.93 -23.68 3.63
N PRO A 31 11.14 -24.07 3.17
CA PRO A 31 11.54 -23.88 1.78
C PRO A 31 10.78 -24.85 0.86
N PHE A 32 10.10 -24.31 -0.15
CA PHE A 32 9.38 -25.11 -1.14
C PHE A 32 10.18 -25.29 -2.45
N ALA A 33 11.11 -24.38 -2.74
CA ALA A 33 11.98 -24.43 -3.89
C ALA A 33 13.35 -23.81 -3.60
N GLN A 34 14.31 -24.07 -4.49
CA GLN A 34 15.63 -23.45 -4.53
C GLN A 34 15.78 -22.64 -5.83
N ILE A 35 16.48 -21.52 -5.77
CA ILE A 35 16.88 -20.74 -6.94
C ILE A 35 18.34 -21.10 -7.26
N PRO A 36 18.63 -21.83 -8.36
CA PRO A 36 20.00 -22.30 -8.63
C PRO A 36 21.02 -21.18 -8.85
N ALA A 37 20.56 -20.08 -9.47
CA ALA A 37 21.27 -18.81 -9.61
C ALA A 37 20.27 -17.72 -10.04
N ARG A 38 20.69 -16.45 -10.01
CA ARG A 38 19.88 -15.32 -10.52
C ARG A 38 19.46 -15.56 -11.98
N PHE A 39 18.19 -15.26 -12.28
CA PHE A 39 17.53 -15.49 -13.57
C PHE A 39 17.46 -16.96 -14.03
N ARG A 40 17.57 -17.93 -13.12
CA ARG A 40 17.28 -19.35 -13.39
C ARG A 40 15.88 -19.74 -12.92
N GLN A 41 15.26 -20.71 -13.58
CA GLN A 41 14.00 -21.29 -13.09
C GLN A 41 14.23 -22.02 -11.76
N SER A 42 13.22 -21.99 -10.87
CA SER A 42 13.33 -22.61 -9.55
C SER A 42 13.12 -24.12 -9.59
N VAL A 43 13.81 -24.81 -8.69
CA VAL A 43 13.81 -26.28 -8.57
C VAL A 43 13.12 -26.68 -7.26
N LEU A 44 12.27 -27.69 -7.30
CA LEU A 44 11.49 -28.15 -6.14
C LEU A 44 12.40 -28.59 -4.98
N SER A 45 12.12 -28.12 -3.76
CA SER A 45 12.81 -28.58 -2.54
C SER A 45 12.14 -29.83 -1.99
N GLU A 46 12.86 -30.95 -1.94
CA GLU A 46 12.32 -32.23 -1.45
C GLU A 46 12.74 -32.59 -0.01
N SER A 47 13.47 -31.70 0.67
CA SER A 47 14.02 -31.93 2.01
C SER A 47 14.16 -30.62 2.77
N LEU A 48 14.12 -30.70 4.11
CA LEU A 48 14.36 -29.55 4.99
C LEU A 48 15.86 -29.22 5.10
N PRO A 49 16.24 -27.97 5.40
CA PRO A 49 17.64 -27.56 5.57
C PRO A 49 18.40 -28.29 6.70
N SER A 50 17.67 -28.84 7.66
CA SER A 50 18.22 -29.56 8.82
C SER A 50 17.31 -30.74 9.19
N LYS A 51 17.87 -31.73 9.90
CA LYS A 51 17.13 -32.93 10.35
C LYS A 51 15.94 -32.59 11.27
N SER A 52 16.13 -31.55 12.10
CA SER A 52 15.13 -30.89 12.93
C SER A 52 15.13 -29.43 12.50
N PHE A 53 14.04 -28.97 11.90
CA PHE A 53 13.95 -27.63 11.31
C PHE A 53 13.15 -26.71 12.22
N ASP A 54 13.76 -25.61 12.67
CA ASP A 54 13.05 -24.58 13.42
C ASP A 54 12.21 -23.76 12.45
N SER A 55 10.89 -23.96 12.52
CA SER A 55 9.88 -23.33 11.68
C SER A 55 9.00 -22.38 12.51
N ARG A 56 9.57 -21.74 13.52
CA ARG A 56 8.87 -20.75 14.36
C ARG A 56 9.00 -19.32 13.84
N GLN A 57 10.04 -19.03 13.07
CA GLN A 57 10.32 -17.71 12.52
C GLN A 57 9.93 -17.62 11.03
N PRO A 58 9.60 -16.43 10.50
CA PRO A 58 9.40 -16.25 9.08
C PRO A 58 10.70 -16.55 8.32
N GLY A 59 10.57 -17.14 7.12
CA GLY A 59 11.70 -17.25 6.20
C GLY A 59 12.04 -15.91 5.56
N GLY A 60 13.12 -15.86 4.77
CA GLY A 60 13.50 -14.65 4.04
C GLY A 60 12.45 -14.24 3.00
N PHE A 61 12.35 -12.94 2.72
CA PHE A 61 11.51 -12.39 1.65
C PHE A 61 12.35 -12.14 0.38
N CYS A 62 11.70 -12.09 -0.79
CA CYS A 62 12.43 -11.90 -2.04
C CYS A 62 12.86 -10.42 -2.18
N PRO A 63 14.13 -10.13 -2.54
CA PRO A 63 14.61 -8.76 -2.68
C PRO A 63 13.71 -7.91 -3.59
N GLN A 64 13.40 -6.70 -3.13
CA GLN A 64 12.46 -5.78 -3.75
C GLN A 64 12.82 -4.34 -3.34
N PRO A 65 12.45 -3.31 -4.13
CA PRO A 65 12.57 -1.93 -3.68
C PRO A 65 11.74 -1.71 -2.42
N PHE A 66 12.12 -0.73 -1.58
CA PHE A 66 11.29 -0.30 -0.45
C PHE A 66 9.87 0.00 -0.93
N GLN A 67 8.88 -0.71 -0.39
CA GLN A 67 7.46 -0.44 -0.62
C GLN A 67 6.94 0.35 0.57
N TRP A 68 6.36 1.52 0.29
CA TRP A 68 5.60 2.23 1.30
C TRP A 68 4.25 1.53 1.48
N TYR A 69 4.05 0.92 2.64
CA TYR A 69 2.74 0.46 3.08
C TYR A 69 2.06 1.57 3.89
N PRO A 70 0.75 1.78 3.75
CA PRO A 70 0.00 2.65 4.64
C PRO A 70 0.20 2.24 6.10
N GLY A 71 0.24 3.23 7.00
CA GLY A 71 0.22 2.99 8.44
C GLY A 71 -1.16 2.56 8.92
N PHE A 72 -1.64 1.37 8.50
CA PHE A 72 -2.98 0.85 8.84
C PHE A 72 -3.22 0.79 10.35
N TRP A 73 -2.22 0.36 11.12
CA TRP A 73 -2.33 0.07 12.55
C TRP A 73 -1.23 0.77 13.34
N THR A 74 -1.54 1.14 14.58
CA THR A 74 -0.64 1.88 15.47
C THR A 74 -0.41 1.14 16.78
N GLY A 75 0.65 1.50 17.51
CA GLY A 75 0.98 0.89 18.79
C GLY A 75 1.64 -0.48 18.67
N THR A 76 1.65 -1.22 19.77
CA THR A 76 2.25 -2.56 19.87
C THR A 76 1.19 -3.65 19.71
N ALA A 77 1.55 -4.76 19.07
CA ALA A 77 0.70 -5.95 19.03
C ALA A 77 0.40 -6.51 20.44
N PRO A 78 -0.79 -7.10 20.68
CA PRO A 78 -1.15 -7.76 21.94
C PRO A 78 -0.19 -8.88 22.36
N GLU A 79 -0.12 -9.17 23.66
CA GLU A 79 0.80 -10.16 24.22
C GLU A 79 0.62 -11.61 23.71
N ASP A 80 -0.50 -11.94 23.06
CA ASP A 80 -0.76 -13.25 22.48
C ASP A 80 -0.34 -13.38 21.01
N PHE A 81 0.22 -12.32 20.40
CA PHE A 81 0.93 -12.40 19.13
C PHE A 81 2.28 -13.09 19.29
N PRO A 82 2.72 -13.91 18.32
CA PRO A 82 4.05 -14.51 18.34
C PRO A 82 5.12 -13.41 18.21
N ARG A 83 6.20 -13.53 18.98
CA ARG A 83 7.38 -12.69 18.81
C ARG A 83 8.18 -13.18 17.60
N LEU A 84 7.95 -12.54 16.46
CA LEU A 84 8.65 -12.82 15.22
C LEU A 84 9.91 -11.96 15.10
N GLU A 85 10.95 -12.52 14.50
CA GLU A 85 12.07 -11.73 13.98
C GLU A 85 11.65 -11.07 12.66
N ALA A 86 12.05 -9.82 12.46
CA ALA A 86 11.85 -9.12 11.20
C ALA A 86 12.48 -9.93 10.05
N SER A 87 11.65 -10.33 9.08
CA SER A 87 12.11 -11.06 7.89
C SER A 87 13.16 -10.23 7.13
N LYS A 88 14.11 -10.92 6.50
CA LYS A 88 15.24 -10.31 5.79
C LYS A 88 15.20 -10.70 4.31
N ALA A 89 15.71 -9.83 3.45
CA ALA A 89 15.83 -10.13 2.04
C ALA A 89 16.86 -11.27 1.83
N ASP A 90 16.46 -12.32 1.12
CA ASP A 90 17.35 -13.42 0.72
C ASP A 90 17.05 -13.80 -0.74
N GLU A 91 17.97 -13.47 -1.65
CA GLU A 91 17.76 -13.69 -3.08
C GLU A 91 17.53 -15.16 -3.43
N LEU A 92 18.22 -16.09 -2.77
CA LEU A 92 18.22 -17.51 -3.15
C LEU A 92 17.37 -18.37 -2.21
N GLY A 93 17.15 -17.91 -0.97
CA GLY A 93 16.34 -18.56 0.07
C GLY A 93 14.91 -18.04 0.23
N CYS A 94 14.47 -17.02 -0.54
CA CYS A 94 13.13 -16.46 -0.35
C CYS A 94 11.95 -17.36 -0.74
N LEU A 95 12.19 -18.48 -1.43
CA LEU A 95 11.13 -19.41 -1.88
C LEU A 95 10.69 -20.36 -0.75
N ASN A 96 9.99 -19.76 0.22
CA ASN A 96 9.48 -20.44 1.40
C ASN A 96 8.00 -20.13 1.66
N LEU A 97 7.31 -21.06 2.34
CA LEU A 97 5.89 -21.01 2.69
C LEU A 97 5.67 -21.19 4.19
N ASP A 98 4.52 -20.73 4.66
CA ASP A 98 4.05 -20.97 6.03
C ASP A 98 2.76 -21.79 5.96
N ILE A 99 2.60 -22.74 6.88
CA ILE A 99 1.43 -23.61 7.03
C ILE A 99 0.80 -23.31 8.38
N THR A 100 -0.46 -22.88 8.41
CA THR A 100 -1.26 -22.77 9.63
C THR A 100 -2.38 -23.81 9.59
N ALA A 101 -2.44 -24.67 10.60
CA ALA A 101 -3.36 -25.81 10.65
C ALA A 101 -3.99 -25.98 12.05
N PRO A 102 -5.22 -26.50 12.14
CA PRO A 102 -5.76 -27.00 13.41
C PRO A 102 -4.86 -28.12 13.93
N ARG A 103 -4.56 -28.11 15.24
CA ARG A 103 -3.78 -29.16 15.91
C ARG A 103 -4.35 -30.57 15.64
N THR A 104 -5.67 -30.68 15.61
CA THR A 104 -6.41 -31.93 15.33
C THR A 104 -6.18 -32.48 13.92
N ALA A 105 -5.70 -31.67 12.97
CA ALA A 105 -5.29 -32.11 11.64
C ALA A 105 -3.93 -32.82 11.66
N LEU A 106 -3.02 -32.36 12.54
CA LEU A 106 -1.66 -32.88 12.69
C LEU A 106 -1.61 -34.16 13.53
N GLU A 107 -2.53 -34.28 14.51
CA GLU A 107 -2.67 -35.46 15.38
C GLU A 107 -3.64 -36.51 14.81
N GLY A 108 -4.48 -36.11 13.83
CA GLY A 108 -5.55 -36.93 13.26
C GLY A 108 -5.22 -37.57 11.90
N GLY A 109 -6.13 -38.43 11.43
CA GLY A 109 -6.09 -39.03 10.09
C GLY A 109 -7.07 -38.43 9.08
N ARG A 110 -7.71 -37.30 9.41
CA ARG A 110 -8.68 -36.61 8.55
C ARG A 110 -7.93 -35.70 7.59
N LYS A 111 -8.20 -35.80 6.30
CA LYS A 111 -7.68 -34.85 5.31
C LYS A 111 -8.57 -33.60 5.26
N LEU A 112 -7.98 -32.41 5.30
CA LEU A 112 -8.66 -31.12 5.29
C LEU A 112 -8.50 -30.39 3.95
N PRO A 113 -9.46 -29.54 3.52
CA PRO A 113 -9.23 -28.58 2.43
C PRO A 113 -8.01 -27.71 2.70
N VAL A 114 -7.28 -27.37 1.64
CA VAL A 114 -6.07 -26.54 1.72
C VAL A 114 -6.30 -25.24 0.97
N LEU A 115 -6.24 -24.11 1.66
CA LEU A 115 -6.34 -22.77 1.08
C LEU A 115 -4.95 -22.16 0.92
N VAL A 116 -4.52 -21.91 -0.30
CA VAL A 116 -3.19 -21.38 -0.62
C VAL A 116 -3.29 -19.90 -0.99
N PHE A 117 -2.72 -19.02 -0.17
CA PHE A 117 -2.70 -17.58 -0.41
C PHE A 117 -1.44 -17.13 -1.16
N ILE A 118 -1.64 -16.38 -2.24
CA ILE A 118 -0.62 -15.73 -3.06
C ILE A 118 -0.75 -14.22 -2.83
N HIS A 119 0.28 -13.60 -2.26
CA HIS A 119 0.25 -12.18 -1.91
C HIS A 119 0.18 -11.25 -3.14
N GLY A 120 -0.38 -10.06 -2.94
CA GLY A 120 -0.32 -8.96 -3.92
C GLY A 120 1.02 -8.23 -3.93
N GLY A 121 1.02 -7.00 -4.45
CA GLY A 121 2.22 -6.14 -4.52
C GLY A 121 2.72 -5.87 -5.94
N ALA A 122 1.81 -5.65 -6.90
CA ALA A 122 2.12 -5.16 -8.25
C ALA A 122 3.04 -6.04 -9.13
N PHE A 123 3.36 -7.26 -8.68
CA PHE A 123 4.54 -8.03 -9.13
C PHE A 123 5.89 -7.32 -8.89
N ILE A 124 5.92 -6.13 -8.26
CA ILE A 124 7.12 -5.34 -7.96
C ILE A 124 7.71 -5.74 -6.60
N GLY A 125 6.83 -6.01 -5.63
CA GLY A 125 7.12 -6.28 -4.23
C GLY A 125 6.04 -7.14 -3.58
N GLY A 126 5.98 -7.12 -2.26
CA GLY A 126 5.13 -7.98 -1.45
C GLY A 126 5.88 -9.17 -0.83
N SER A 127 5.30 -9.74 0.21
CA SER A 127 5.72 -10.99 0.86
C SER A 127 4.54 -11.54 1.65
N LYS A 128 4.51 -12.83 1.94
CA LYS A 128 3.60 -13.38 2.97
C LYS A 128 3.85 -12.80 4.37
N SER A 129 5.06 -12.29 4.64
CA SER A 129 5.51 -11.80 5.95
C SER A 129 5.70 -10.29 5.99
N ILE A 130 4.77 -9.54 5.40
CA ILE A 130 4.68 -8.09 5.62
C ILE A 130 4.24 -7.86 7.06
N GLU A 131 5.03 -7.10 7.81
CA GLU A 131 4.73 -6.72 9.19
C GLU A 131 4.36 -5.23 9.29
N LEU A 132 3.23 -4.91 9.91
CA LEU A 132 2.77 -3.55 10.20
C LEU A 132 2.36 -3.46 11.68
N GLY A 133 2.88 -2.49 12.42
CA GLY A 133 2.53 -2.29 13.84
C GLY A 133 2.78 -3.52 14.74
N GLY A 134 3.81 -4.32 14.45
CA GLY A 134 4.12 -5.56 15.17
C GLY A 134 3.30 -6.78 14.74
N ARG A 135 2.58 -6.72 13.61
CA ARG A 135 1.62 -7.75 13.16
C ARG A 135 1.90 -8.16 11.73
N GLU A 136 2.00 -9.46 11.48
CA GLU A 136 2.01 -9.99 10.12
C GLU A 136 0.62 -9.85 9.49
N VAL A 137 0.53 -9.15 8.35
CA VAL A 137 -0.73 -8.83 7.67
C VAL A 137 -1.50 -10.09 7.24
N PHE A 138 -0.77 -11.12 6.83
CA PHE A 138 -1.32 -12.36 6.27
C PHE A 138 -1.26 -13.56 7.24
N ASP A 139 -1.28 -13.31 8.56
CA ASP A 139 -1.31 -14.34 9.59
C ASP A 139 -2.60 -15.18 9.51
N GLY A 140 -2.47 -16.41 9.00
CA GLY A 140 -3.58 -17.34 8.80
C GLY A 140 -4.30 -17.83 10.07
N PHE A 141 -3.82 -17.47 11.28
CA PHE A 141 -4.37 -17.93 12.55
C PHE A 141 -5.88 -17.66 12.71
N ASN A 142 -6.35 -16.45 12.41
CA ASN A 142 -7.77 -16.10 12.58
C ASN A 142 -8.67 -16.85 11.60
N VAL A 143 -8.23 -17.03 10.34
CA VAL A 143 -8.98 -17.79 9.32
C VAL A 143 -9.15 -19.24 9.76
N VAL A 144 -8.07 -19.88 10.24
CA VAL A 144 -8.12 -21.26 10.73
C VAL A 144 -8.97 -21.38 11.99
N ARG A 145 -8.91 -20.42 12.91
CA ARG A 145 -9.80 -20.35 14.09
C ARG A 145 -11.28 -20.32 13.66
N THR A 146 -11.66 -19.39 12.79
CA THR A 146 -13.02 -19.29 12.26
C THR A 146 -13.44 -20.59 11.55
N SER A 147 -12.53 -21.28 10.86
CA SER A 147 -12.83 -22.58 10.25
C SER A 147 -13.18 -23.66 11.27
N VAL A 148 -12.47 -23.72 12.40
CA VAL A 148 -12.75 -24.66 13.50
C VAL A 148 -14.07 -24.30 14.20
N ASP A 149 -14.30 -23.02 14.48
CA ASP A 149 -15.55 -22.52 15.07
C ASP A 149 -16.78 -22.88 14.20
N ARG A 150 -16.62 -22.81 12.86
CA ARG A 150 -17.63 -23.19 11.87
C ARG A 150 -17.72 -24.70 11.60
N LYS A 151 -16.83 -25.53 12.17
CA LYS A 151 -16.69 -26.99 11.88
C LYS A 151 -16.40 -27.27 10.40
N GLN A 152 -15.63 -26.39 9.79
CA GLN A 152 -15.22 -26.37 8.39
C GLN A 152 -13.69 -26.34 8.28
N ASP A 153 -13.00 -26.96 9.24
CA ASP A 153 -11.55 -27.01 9.43
C ASP A 153 -10.77 -26.98 8.09
N VAL A 154 -9.98 -25.92 7.86
CA VAL A 154 -9.06 -25.82 6.73
C VAL A 154 -7.62 -25.69 7.19
N ILE A 155 -6.68 -26.06 6.32
CA ILE A 155 -5.28 -25.65 6.42
C ILE A 155 -5.07 -24.45 5.50
N ILE A 156 -4.46 -23.37 5.99
CA ILE A 156 -4.05 -22.25 5.16
C ILE A 156 -2.53 -22.25 4.95
N VAL A 157 -2.11 -22.02 3.71
CA VAL A 157 -0.70 -21.98 3.29
C VAL A 157 -0.43 -20.64 2.63
N THR A 158 0.51 -19.84 3.14
CA THR A 158 0.89 -18.56 2.54
C THR A 158 2.28 -18.68 1.90
N ILE A 159 2.44 -18.23 0.65
CA ILE A 159 3.68 -18.45 -0.12
C ILE A 159 4.39 -17.13 -0.49
N ASN A 160 5.72 -17.12 -0.49
CA ASN A 160 6.51 -16.11 -1.20
C ASN A 160 6.74 -16.56 -2.67
N TYR A 161 6.99 -15.61 -3.56
CA TYR A 161 7.48 -15.85 -4.93
C TYR A 161 8.40 -14.70 -5.36
N ARG A 162 9.27 -14.91 -6.37
CA ARG A 162 10.14 -13.82 -6.83
C ARG A 162 9.34 -12.68 -7.46
N VAL A 163 9.73 -11.46 -7.11
CA VAL A 163 9.09 -10.21 -7.54
C VAL A 163 10.10 -9.31 -8.27
N GLY A 164 9.59 -8.27 -8.90
CA GLY A 164 10.35 -7.29 -9.65
C GLY A 164 11.18 -7.89 -10.78
N VAL A 165 12.33 -7.27 -11.03
CA VAL A 165 13.33 -7.75 -12.00
C VAL A 165 13.82 -9.18 -11.72
N LEU A 166 13.83 -9.63 -10.46
CA LEU A 166 14.23 -11.01 -10.12
C LEU A 166 13.15 -12.03 -10.49
N GLY A 167 11.87 -11.63 -10.50
CA GLY A 167 10.73 -12.47 -10.86
C GLY A 167 10.30 -12.42 -12.33
N PHE A 168 10.54 -11.28 -12.99
CA PHE A 168 9.81 -10.92 -14.23
C PHE A 168 10.66 -10.25 -15.32
N LEU A 169 11.96 -10.02 -15.10
CA LEU A 169 12.82 -9.49 -16.17
C LEU A 169 12.93 -10.50 -17.32
N ALA A 170 12.81 -10.00 -18.55
CA ALA A 170 12.92 -10.80 -19.76
C ALA A 170 13.58 -9.98 -20.87
N SER A 171 14.31 -10.67 -21.75
CA SER A 171 14.95 -10.10 -22.94
C SER A 171 15.45 -11.24 -23.83
N LYS A 172 15.97 -10.94 -25.02
CA LYS A 172 16.62 -11.92 -25.92
C LYS A 172 17.94 -12.44 -25.34
N GLU A 173 18.65 -11.62 -24.58
CA GLU A 173 19.86 -12.00 -23.85
C GLU A 173 19.52 -13.01 -22.74
N LEU A 174 18.44 -12.77 -22.00
CA LEU A 174 17.91 -13.74 -21.02
C LEU A 174 17.35 -15.00 -21.70
N GLU A 175 16.69 -14.87 -22.86
CA GLU A 175 16.23 -16.02 -23.64
C GLU A 175 17.38 -16.94 -24.06
N ALA A 176 18.48 -16.36 -24.56
CA ALA A 176 19.69 -17.12 -24.87
C ALA A 176 20.31 -17.78 -23.61
N PHE A 177 20.32 -17.08 -22.47
CA PHE A 177 20.84 -17.58 -21.20
C PHE A 177 19.99 -18.72 -20.60
N ASN A 178 18.66 -18.60 -20.58
CA ASN A 178 17.80 -19.68 -20.07
C ASN A 178 17.83 -20.88 -21.02
N LYS A 179 17.85 -20.65 -22.34
CA LYS A 179 17.93 -21.72 -23.34
C LYS A 179 19.22 -22.54 -23.24
N SER A 180 20.36 -21.94 -22.87
CA SER A 180 21.60 -22.71 -22.64
C SER A 180 21.53 -23.65 -21.44
N HIS A 181 20.57 -23.42 -20.53
CA HIS A 181 20.24 -24.25 -19.38
C HIS A 181 19.02 -25.16 -19.59
N GLY A 182 18.38 -25.13 -20.78
CA GLY A 182 17.16 -25.89 -21.07
C GLY A 182 15.89 -25.31 -20.43
N GLU A 183 15.90 -24.03 -20.07
CA GLU A 183 14.83 -23.33 -19.37
C GLU A 183 14.08 -22.34 -20.27
N ALA A 184 12.83 -22.04 -19.91
CA ALA A 184 12.08 -20.91 -20.45
C ALA A 184 12.55 -19.58 -19.84
N VAL A 185 12.36 -18.48 -20.58
CA VAL A 185 12.75 -17.12 -20.18
C VAL A 185 11.66 -16.42 -19.39
N GLY A 186 12.05 -15.61 -18.41
CA GLY A 186 11.12 -14.81 -17.61
C GLY A 186 10.15 -15.68 -16.81
N ASN A 187 9.02 -15.07 -16.42
CA ASN A 187 7.94 -15.69 -15.65
C ASN A 187 8.39 -16.43 -14.37
N TYR A 188 9.58 -16.13 -13.86
CA TYR A 188 10.20 -16.83 -12.73
C TYR A 188 9.30 -16.81 -11.51
N GLY A 189 8.68 -15.67 -11.19
CA GLY A 189 7.74 -15.54 -10.07
C GLY A 189 6.47 -16.38 -10.22
N LEU A 190 5.90 -16.47 -11.43
CA LEU A 190 4.74 -17.32 -11.71
C LEU A 190 5.10 -18.81 -11.72
N HIS A 191 6.30 -19.16 -12.16
CA HIS A 191 6.83 -20.52 -12.03
C HIS A 191 7.13 -20.88 -10.58
N ASP A 192 7.62 -19.97 -9.74
CA ASP A 192 7.80 -20.19 -8.30
C ASP A 192 6.46 -20.54 -7.62
N GLN A 193 5.38 -19.82 -7.96
CA GLN A 193 4.03 -20.14 -7.49
C GLN A 193 3.59 -21.54 -7.94
N ALA A 194 3.83 -21.91 -9.21
CA ALA A 194 3.54 -23.25 -9.70
C ALA A 194 4.38 -24.34 -9.00
N ARG A 195 5.63 -24.03 -8.59
CA ARG A 195 6.50 -24.91 -7.79
C ARG A 195 6.02 -25.03 -6.34
N ALA A 196 5.50 -23.95 -5.75
CA ALA A 196 4.85 -24.02 -4.44
C ALA A 196 3.62 -24.93 -4.48
N LEU A 197 2.81 -24.86 -5.53
CA LEU A 197 1.69 -25.78 -5.73
C LEU A 197 2.15 -27.23 -5.92
N ASP A 198 3.24 -27.49 -6.67
CA ASP A 198 3.83 -28.83 -6.76
C ASP A 198 4.32 -29.36 -5.40
N TRP A 199 4.92 -28.50 -4.58
CA TRP A 199 5.35 -28.84 -3.21
C TRP A 199 4.16 -29.17 -2.32
N ILE A 200 3.11 -28.34 -2.34
CA ILE A 200 1.87 -28.52 -1.57
C ILE A 200 1.23 -29.87 -1.95
N ASN A 201 1.06 -30.16 -3.24
CA ASN A 201 0.51 -31.45 -3.69
C ASN A 201 1.34 -32.66 -3.22
N LYS A 202 2.68 -32.53 -3.16
CA LYS A 202 3.58 -33.62 -2.72
C LYS A 202 3.62 -33.82 -1.20
N PHE A 203 3.50 -32.75 -0.41
CA PHE A 203 3.81 -32.78 1.02
C PHE A 203 2.67 -32.38 1.97
N VAL A 204 1.68 -31.58 1.56
CA VAL A 204 0.62 -31.09 2.48
C VAL A 204 -0.19 -32.23 3.14
N GLY A 205 -0.26 -33.38 2.47
CA GLY A 205 -0.91 -34.59 3.00
C GLY A 205 -0.31 -35.10 4.32
N GLY A 206 0.98 -34.86 4.57
CA GLY A 206 1.59 -35.21 5.86
C GLY A 206 1.36 -34.18 6.96
N PHE A 207 0.79 -33.01 6.64
CA PHE A 207 0.28 -32.01 7.61
C PHE A 207 -1.24 -32.14 7.85
N GLY A 208 -1.88 -33.20 7.35
CA GLY A 208 -3.32 -33.41 7.43
C GLY A 208 -4.14 -32.73 6.31
N GLY A 209 -3.49 -32.17 5.29
CA GLY A 209 -4.19 -31.58 4.14
C GLY A 209 -4.66 -32.61 3.10
N ASP A 210 -5.58 -32.22 2.24
CA ASP A 210 -5.94 -32.97 1.04
C ASP A 210 -5.36 -32.30 -0.22
N PRO A 211 -4.36 -32.91 -0.89
CA PRO A 211 -3.85 -32.38 -2.15
C PRO A 211 -4.94 -32.36 -3.25
N GLU A 212 -5.94 -33.25 -3.17
CA GLU A 212 -7.07 -33.30 -4.10
C GLU A 212 -8.16 -32.23 -3.82
N ASN A 213 -8.00 -31.40 -2.79
CA ASN A 213 -8.93 -30.32 -2.43
C ASN A 213 -8.19 -29.02 -2.07
N VAL A 214 -7.20 -28.66 -2.89
CA VAL A 214 -6.51 -27.36 -2.85
C VAL A 214 -7.39 -26.28 -3.50
N THR A 215 -7.54 -25.15 -2.81
CA THR A 215 -8.12 -23.89 -3.31
C THR A 215 -7.03 -22.82 -3.29
N ILE A 216 -6.83 -22.10 -4.39
CA ILE A 216 -5.88 -20.97 -4.43
C ILE A 216 -6.62 -19.64 -4.26
N HIS A 217 -6.04 -18.69 -3.53
CA HIS A 217 -6.57 -17.34 -3.30
C HIS A 217 -5.46 -16.30 -3.45
N GLY A 218 -5.78 -15.13 -3.98
CA GLY A 218 -4.84 -14.01 -3.99
C GLY A 218 -5.53 -12.69 -4.35
N THR A 219 -4.88 -11.60 -3.95
CA THR A 219 -5.38 -10.23 -4.10
C THR A 219 -4.46 -9.41 -4.99
N SER A 220 -4.99 -8.48 -5.80
CA SER A 220 -4.20 -7.61 -6.68
C SER A 220 -3.36 -8.43 -7.68
N ALA A 221 -2.05 -8.19 -7.78
CA ALA A 221 -1.13 -9.06 -8.52
C ALA A 221 -1.22 -10.55 -8.11
N GLY A 222 -1.57 -10.86 -6.86
CA GLY A 222 -1.85 -12.22 -6.38
C GLY A 222 -3.13 -12.81 -6.99
N GLY A 223 -4.16 -12.00 -7.20
CA GLY A 223 -5.40 -12.37 -7.90
C GLY A 223 -5.18 -12.56 -9.40
N SER A 224 -4.39 -11.68 -10.03
CA SER A 224 -3.89 -11.89 -11.39
C SER A 224 -3.10 -13.19 -11.49
N SER A 225 -2.21 -13.47 -10.53
CA SER A 225 -1.49 -14.74 -10.38
C SER A 225 -2.42 -15.94 -10.28
N VAL A 226 -3.45 -15.90 -9.44
CA VAL A 226 -4.48 -16.96 -9.39
C VAL A 226 -5.07 -17.21 -10.78
N HIS A 227 -5.46 -16.15 -11.51
CA HIS A 227 -5.99 -16.28 -12.87
C HIS A 227 -4.95 -16.84 -13.86
N TYR A 228 -3.66 -16.49 -13.76
CA TYR A 228 -2.60 -17.17 -14.54
C TYR A 228 -2.52 -18.67 -14.22
N GLN A 229 -2.61 -19.05 -12.94
CA GLN A 229 -2.55 -20.46 -12.56
C GLN A 229 -3.80 -21.24 -13.03
N THR A 230 -5.00 -20.62 -13.11
CA THR A 230 -6.19 -21.30 -13.67
C THR A 230 -6.07 -21.60 -15.15
N LEU A 231 -5.33 -20.77 -15.90
CA LEU A 231 -5.16 -20.92 -17.34
C LEU A 231 -3.96 -21.83 -17.69
N PHE A 232 -2.88 -21.75 -16.92
CA PHE A 232 -1.58 -22.35 -17.30
C PHE A 232 -1.05 -23.42 -16.33
N SER A 233 -1.67 -23.63 -15.17
CA SER A 233 -1.34 -24.71 -14.21
C SER A 233 -2.52 -25.68 -13.95
N PRO A 234 -3.18 -26.24 -14.99
CA PRO A 234 -4.31 -27.14 -14.80
C PRO A 234 -3.93 -28.37 -13.96
N GLY A 235 -4.85 -28.80 -13.11
CA GLY A 235 -4.70 -30.01 -12.28
C GLY A 235 -3.82 -29.87 -11.03
N LYS A 236 -3.27 -28.68 -10.71
CA LYS A 236 -2.53 -28.45 -9.45
C LYS A 236 -3.42 -28.07 -8.26
N PHE A 237 -4.68 -27.76 -8.52
CA PHE A 237 -5.67 -27.34 -7.54
C PHE A 237 -7.07 -27.51 -8.12
N LYS A 238 -8.08 -27.38 -7.26
CA LYS A 238 -9.49 -27.66 -7.57
C LYS A 238 -10.34 -26.40 -7.74
N ARG A 239 -10.02 -25.34 -6.98
CA ARG A 239 -10.76 -24.08 -6.99
C ARG A 239 -9.84 -22.86 -6.95
N ALA A 240 -10.33 -21.74 -7.44
CA ALA A 240 -9.61 -20.48 -7.46
C ALA A 240 -10.46 -19.33 -6.91
N ILE A 241 -9.82 -18.42 -6.19
CA ILE A 241 -10.40 -17.17 -5.69
C ILE A 241 -9.51 -16.01 -6.15
N ALA A 242 -9.97 -15.24 -7.14
CA ALA A 242 -9.22 -14.11 -7.71
C ALA A 242 -9.84 -12.79 -7.25
N SER A 243 -9.13 -12.07 -6.39
CA SER A 243 -9.64 -10.89 -5.70
C SER A 243 -8.95 -9.62 -6.20
N SER A 244 -9.71 -8.62 -6.66
CA SER A 244 -9.18 -7.34 -7.16
C SER A 244 -8.01 -7.51 -8.15
N GLY A 245 -8.09 -8.49 -9.06
CA GLY A 245 -6.98 -8.77 -9.98
C GLY A 245 -7.22 -9.97 -10.89
N THR A 246 -6.89 -9.81 -12.18
CA THR A 246 -7.00 -10.86 -13.21
C THR A 246 -5.87 -10.72 -14.23
N MET A 247 -5.57 -11.77 -15.01
CA MET A 247 -4.72 -11.67 -16.21
C MET A 247 -5.17 -10.59 -17.22
N VAL A 248 -6.47 -10.30 -17.36
CA VAL A 248 -6.95 -9.27 -18.31
C VAL A 248 -7.14 -7.89 -17.65
N GLY A 249 -6.67 -7.74 -16.40
CA GLY A 249 -6.53 -6.46 -15.71
C GLY A 249 -5.05 -6.04 -15.61
N ILE A 250 -4.19 -6.96 -15.16
CA ILE A 250 -2.73 -6.79 -15.07
C ILE A 250 -2.09 -7.87 -15.96
N GLY A 251 -2.08 -7.62 -17.27
CA GLY A 251 -1.79 -8.63 -18.28
C GLY A 251 -0.33 -8.77 -18.72
N PRO A 252 -0.03 -9.85 -19.47
CA PRO A 252 1.32 -10.19 -19.86
C PRO A 252 1.74 -9.38 -21.09
N ARG A 253 3.05 -9.09 -21.18
CA ARG A 253 3.64 -8.30 -22.26
C ARG A 253 4.44 -9.15 -23.23
N SER A 254 4.56 -8.67 -24.46
CA SER A 254 5.40 -9.30 -25.48
C SER A 254 6.89 -9.19 -25.14
N LEU A 255 7.70 -10.16 -25.61
CA LEU A 255 9.17 -10.09 -25.49
C LEU A 255 9.75 -8.80 -26.10
N SER A 256 9.10 -8.23 -27.13
CA SER A 256 9.44 -6.94 -27.71
C SER A 256 9.26 -5.75 -26.76
N GLU A 257 8.18 -5.71 -25.99
CA GLU A 257 7.96 -4.65 -24.97
C GLU A 257 8.94 -4.78 -23.80
N HIS A 258 9.27 -6.02 -23.40
CA HIS A 258 10.30 -6.28 -22.40
C HIS A 258 11.68 -5.82 -22.91
N GLN A 259 12.08 -6.19 -24.14
CA GLN A 259 13.35 -5.78 -24.74
C GLN A 259 13.49 -4.25 -24.82
N ALA A 260 12.41 -3.54 -25.17
CA ALA A 260 12.41 -2.08 -25.28
C ALA A 260 12.78 -1.38 -23.95
N LYS A 261 12.45 -2.00 -22.82
CA LYS A 261 12.76 -1.50 -21.47
C LYS A 261 14.07 -2.06 -20.91
N PHE A 262 14.43 -3.29 -21.31
CA PHE A 262 15.64 -3.99 -20.85
C PHE A 262 16.92 -3.19 -21.09
N GLN A 263 17.08 -2.56 -22.25
CA GLN A 263 18.29 -1.77 -22.52
C GLN A 263 18.41 -0.57 -21.56
N THR A 264 17.35 0.23 -21.41
CA THR A 264 17.30 1.37 -20.46
C THR A 264 17.52 0.95 -19.00
N TYR A 265 17.23 -0.32 -18.66
CA TYR A 265 17.55 -0.88 -17.37
C TYR A 265 19.02 -1.25 -17.22
N VAL A 266 19.60 -1.93 -18.22
CA VAL A 266 21.02 -2.30 -18.26
C VAL A 266 21.93 -1.05 -18.26
N ASP A 267 21.53 0.00 -18.98
CA ASP A 267 22.28 1.26 -19.10
C ASP A 267 22.45 2.01 -17.76
N LYS A 268 21.70 1.64 -16.70
CA LYS A 268 21.90 2.15 -15.33
C LYS A 268 23.15 1.60 -14.65
N PHE A 269 23.62 0.43 -15.10
CA PHE A 269 24.72 -0.33 -14.48
C PHE A 269 25.91 -0.55 -15.42
N ARG A 270 25.69 -0.48 -16.74
CA ARG A 270 26.72 -0.64 -17.76
C ARG A 270 27.49 0.66 -17.97
N ASP A 271 28.82 0.56 -17.95
CA ASP A 271 29.68 1.59 -18.55
C ASP A 271 29.45 1.61 -20.07
N PRO A 272 29.13 2.78 -20.69
CA PRO A 272 28.92 2.91 -22.13
C PRO A 272 30.06 2.39 -23.02
N GLU A 273 31.29 2.25 -22.50
CA GLU A 273 32.43 1.68 -23.24
C GLU A 273 32.52 0.15 -23.18
N SER A 274 31.60 -0.54 -22.47
CA SER A 274 31.63 -2.00 -22.29
C SER A 274 30.90 -2.80 -23.38
N GLU A 275 31.49 -3.92 -23.80
CA GLU A 275 30.94 -4.82 -24.81
C GLU A 275 29.55 -5.40 -24.45
N PRO A 276 28.59 -5.47 -25.41
CA PRO A 276 27.24 -6.01 -25.17
C PRO A 276 27.19 -7.48 -24.73
N THR A 277 28.22 -8.28 -25.04
CA THR A 277 28.23 -9.74 -24.87
C THR A 277 28.23 -10.23 -23.43
N GLN A 278 28.51 -9.35 -22.45
CA GLN A 278 28.57 -9.68 -21.02
C GLN A 278 27.35 -9.17 -20.22
N THR A 279 26.23 -8.87 -20.88
CA THR A 279 25.06 -8.25 -20.21
C THR A 279 24.51 -9.07 -19.05
N ILE A 280 24.40 -10.40 -19.18
CA ILE A 280 23.86 -11.25 -18.11
C ILE A 280 24.86 -11.39 -16.96
N ASP A 281 26.14 -11.58 -17.27
CA ASP A 281 27.22 -11.66 -16.26
C ASP A 281 27.29 -10.35 -15.44
N LEU A 282 27.18 -9.20 -16.09
CA LEU A 282 27.02 -7.88 -15.44
C LEU A 282 25.82 -7.89 -14.51
N LEU A 283 24.61 -8.19 -15.01
CA LEU A 283 23.39 -8.21 -14.19
C LEU A 283 23.42 -9.25 -13.05
N GLN A 284 24.24 -10.30 -13.14
CA GLN A 284 24.46 -11.29 -12.07
C GLN A 284 25.52 -10.84 -11.05
N SER A 285 26.44 -9.95 -11.42
CA SER A 285 27.49 -9.41 -10.54
C SER A 285 27.00 -8.32 -9.56
N ILE A 286 25.91 -7.64 -9.89
CA ILE A 286 25.37 -6.51 -9.11
C ILE A 286 24.76 -7.03 -7.79
N PRO A 287 24.92 -6.32 -6.65
CA PRO A 287 24.19 -6.61 -5.41
C PRO A 287 22.67 -6.63 -5.62
N ALA A 288 21.95 -7.55 -4.95
CA ALA A 288 20.52 -7.74 -5.18
C ALA A 288 19.68 -6.50 -4.81
N ASP A 289 20.09 -5.76 -3.76
CA ASP A 289 19.49 -4.51 -3.31
C ASP A 289 19.69 -3.37 -4.31
N GLU A 290 20.89 -3.22 -4.88
CA GLU A 290 21.18 -2.25 -5.94
C GLU A 290 20.40 -2.55 -7.23
N LEU A 291 20.30 -3.84 -7.60
CA LEU A 291 19.53 -4.31 -8.75
C LEU A 291 18.04 -3.94 -8.61
N VAL A 292 17.42 -4.23 -7.46
CA VAL A 292 15.98 -3.98 -7.26
C VAL A 292 15.64 -2.52 -6.95
N ALA A 293 16.59 -1.69 -6.50
CA ALA A 293 16.39 -0.25 -6.30
C ALA A 293 15.98 0.49 -7.59
N HIS A 294 16.32 -0.06 -8.76
CA HIS A 294 15.99 0.51 -10.06
C HIS A 294 14.78 -0.14 -10.75
N ASN A 295 14.05 -1.00 -10.04
CA ASN A 295 12.84 -1.66 -10.48
C ASN A 295 11.71 -0.65 -10.76
N VAL A 296 10.94 -0.87 -11.83
CA VAL A 296 9.77 -0.06 -12.20
C VAL A 296 8.65 -0.99 -12.66
N TRP A 297 7.39 -0.61 -12.39
CA TRP A 297 6.19 -1.39 -12.72
C TRP A 297 6.23 -2.03 -14.11
N THR A 298 6.65 -1.24 -15.09
CA THR A 298 6.59 -1.59 -16.51
C THR A 298 7.58 -2.68 -16.93
N MET A 299 8.55 -3.04 -16.06
CA MET A 299 9.49 -4.15 -16.22
C MET A 299 9.10 -5.41 -15.44
N ALA A 300 8.21 -5.28 -14.46
CA ALA A 300 7.81 -6.36 -13.56
C ALA A 300 6.56 -7.13 -14.04
N SER A 301 6.10 -6.89 -15.27
CA SER A 301 4.94 -7.57 -15.85
C SER A 301 5.26 -9.03 -16.25
N PRO A 302 4.29 -9.96 -16.21
CA PRO A 302 4.46 -11.29 -16.81
C PRO A 302 4.77 -11.24 -18.32
N LEU A 303 5.47 -12.25 -18.83
CA LEU A 303 5.90 -12.36 -20.22
C LEU A 303 4.98 -13.30 -21.02
N ILE A 304 4.63 -12.92 -22.24
CA ILE A 304 4.12 -13.84 -23.27
C ILE A 304 5.32 -14.62 -23.83
N ASP A 305 5.61 -15.78 -23.23
CA ASP A 305 6.76 -16.63 -23.58
C ASP A 305 6.50 -17.57 -24.78
N GLY A 306 5.24 -17.70 -25.22
CA GLY A 306 4.85 -18.54 -26.35
C GLY A 306 4.82 -20.05 -26.06
N VAL A 307 5.20 -20.48 -24.85
CA VAL A 307 5.30 -21.88 -24.42
C VAL A 307 4.24 -22.18 -23.37
N TRP A 308 4.32 -21.46 -22.26
CA TRP A 308 3.41 -21.52 -21.11
C TRP A 308 2.33 -20.44 -21.26
N ILE A 309 2.73 -19.17 -21.36
CA ILE A 309 1.83 -18.06 -21.67
C ILE A 309 1.86 -17.81 -23.19
N ARG A 310 0.89 -18.38 -23.89
CA ARG A 310 0.84 -18.40 -25.37
C ARG A 310 0.32 -17.12 -26.02
N GLY A 311 -0.32 -16.24 -25.25
CA GLY A 311 -0.88 -14.98 -25.73
C GLY A 311 -1.56 -14.21 -24.60
N ASN A 312 -2.00 -13.00 -24.91
CA ASN A 312 -2.77 -12.11 -24.02
C ASN A 312 -4.20 -11.84 -24.55
N THR A 313 -4.66 -12.58 -25.55
CA THR A 313 -5.98 -12.37 -26.15
C THR A 313 -7.09 -13.08 -25.35
N MET A 314 -8.32 -12.61 -25.51
CA MET A 314 -9.50 -13.19 -24.87
C MET A 314 -9.72 -14.67 -25.18
N ASP A 315 -9.24 -15.15 -26.35
CA ASP A 315 -9.29 -16.56 -26.73
C ASP A 315 -8.49 -17.46 -25.78
N THR A 316 -7.50 -16.90 -25.06
CA THR A 316 -6.68 -17.65 -24.09
C THR A 316 -7.35 -17.86 -22.73
N LEU A 317 -8.54 -17.29 -22.49
CA LEU A 317 -9.31 -17.52 -21.26
C LEU A 317 -10.07 -18.85 -21.25
N SER A 318 -10.21 -19.50 -22.41
CA SER A 318 -10.85 -20.82 -22.51
C SER A 318 -9.81 -21.93 -22.34
N VAL A 319 -9.99 -22.77 -21.31
CA VAL A 319 -9.13 -23.94 -21.04
C VAL A 319 -9.96 -25.19 -20.79
N ASP A 320 -9.36 -26.36 -21.00
CA ASP A 320 -10.00 -27.64 -20.74
C ASP A 320 -10.14 -27.89 -19.22
N ASN A 321 -11.36 -28.18 -18.76
CA ASN A 321 -11.69 -28.45 -17.35
C ASN A 321 -11.26 -27.33 -16.37
N PRO A 322 -11.75 -26.09 -16.53
CA PRO A 322 -11.34 -25.00 -15.65
C PRO A 322 -11.86 -25.21 -14.22
N PRO A 323 -11.14 -24.71 -13.20
CA PRO A 323 -11.53 -24.83 -11.80
C PRO A 323 -12.84 -24.08 -11.51
N GLU A 324 -13.55 -24.46 -10.45
CA GLU A 324 -14.59 -23.58 -9.90
C GLU A 324 -13.91 -22.25 -9.49
N LEU A 325 -14.50 -21.11 -9.86
CA LEU A 325 -13.87 -19.80 -9.73
C LEU A 325 -14.77 -18.86 -8.91
N MET A 326 -14.24 -18.28 -7.84
CA MET A 326 -14.82 -17.12 -7.19
C MET A 326 -14.00 -15.89 -7.56
N ILE A 327 -14.62 -14.81 -8.01
CA ILE A 327 -13.92 -13.69 -8.61
C ILE A 327 -14.64 -12.37 -8.33
N GLY A 328 -13.90 -11.29 -8.10
CA GLY A 328 -14.50 -10.01 -7.75
C GLY A 328 -13.50 -8.90 -7.51
N SER A 329 -13.98 -7.74 -7.10
CA SER A 329 -13.19 -6.55 -6.78
C SER A 329 -13.74 -5.84 -5.55
N CYS A 330 -13.00 -4.86 -5.04
CA CYS A 330 -13.57 -3.85 -4.15
C CYS A 330 -14.33 -2.82 -5.00
N ASP A 331 -15.27 -2.07 -4.40
CA ASP A 331 -16.00 -1.03 -5.12
C ASP A 331 -15.13 0.22 -5.37
N TYR A 332 -14.25 0.57 -4.42
CA TYR A 332 -13.40 1.76 -4.49
C TYR A 332 -11.93 1.42 -4.82
N GLU A 333 -11.68 0.85 -6.00
CA GLU A 333 -10.32 0.57 -6.53
C GLU A 333 -9.59 1.87 -6.99
N ARG A 334 -10.27 3.02 -6.87
CA ARG A 334 -9.84 4.34 -7.34
C ARG A 334 -8.72 4.96 -6.50
N ASP A 335 -8.53 4.52 -5.26
CA ASP A 335 -7.43 4.99 -4.40
C ASP A 335 -6.06 4.66 -5.01
N LEU A 336 -5.90 3.45 -5.56
CA LEU A 336 -4.65 3.03 -6.18
C LEU A 336 -4.30 3.88 -7.41
N PHE A 337 -5.30 4.19 -8.27
CA PHE A 337 -5.06 5.01 -9.45
C PHE A 337 -4.91 6.50 -9.14
N GLY A 338 -5.56 7.00 -8.08
CA GLY A 338 -5.25 8.33 -7.54
C GLY A 338 -3.78 8.46 -7.14
N PHE A 339 -3.19 7.42 -6.54
CA PHE A 339 -1.75 7.37 -6.24
C PHE A 339 -0.89 7.25 -7.50
N ILE A 340 -1.18 6.31 -8.41
CA ILE A 340 -0.39 6.05 -9.64
C ILE A 340 -0.37 7.28 -10.58
N LEU A 341 -1.49 7.99 -10.70
CA LEU A 341 -1.61 9.17 -11.56
C LEU A 341 -1.16 10.48 -10.87
N SER A 342 -0.71 10.43 -9.62
CA SER A 342 -0.14 11.57 -8.91
C SER A 342 1.39 11.66 -9.01
N ASP A 343 1.92 12.85 -8.77
CA ASP A 343 3.34 13.08 -8.54
C ASP A 343 3.70 12.70 -7.10
N SER A 344 4.56 11.69 -6.93
CA SER A 344 4.95 11.14 -5.63
C SER A 344 5.78 12.11 -4.77
N GLU A 345 6.31 13.20 -5.32
CA GLU A 345 6.97 14.27 -4.55
C GLU A 345 6.03 15.44 -4.23
N LYS A 346 5.04 15.71 -5.08
CA LYS A 346 4.17 16.91 -5.00
C LYS A 346 2.73 16.66 -4.58
N THR A 347 2.28 15.40 -4.53
CA THR A 347 0.88 15.01 -4.23
C THR A 347 -0.15 15.74 -5.11
N GLN A 348 0.21 16.03 -6.36
CA GLN A 348 -0.64 16.67 -7.37
C GLN A 348 -0.81 15.75 -8.58
N PRO A 349 -1.90 15.87 -9.36
CA PRO A 349 -2.06 15.19 -10.64
C PRO A 349 -0.82 15.31 -11.54
N GLN A 350 -0.41 14.20 -12.16
CA GLN A 350 0.56 14.24 -13.24
C GLN A 350 0.00 15.06 -14.44
N PRO A 351 0.86 15.62 -15.29
CA PRO A 351 0.44 16.20 -16.57
C PRO A 351 -0.34 15.19 -17.44
N ASP A 352 -1.34 15.66 -18.18
CA ASP A 352 -2.19 14.80 -19.02
C ASP A 352 -1.40 13.94 -20.02
N ASP A 353 -0.27 14.43 -20.56
CA ASP A 353 0.58 13.64 -21.46
C ASP A 353 1.19 12.40 -20.79
N LYS A 354 1.44 12.48 -19.48
CA LYS A 354 1.96 11.36 -18.67
C LYS A 354 0.83 10.46 -18.15
N ILE A 355 -0.33 11.02 -17.78
CA ILE A 355 -1.54 10.22 -17.49
C ILE A 355 -1.91 9.38 -18.71
N LEU A 356 -1.95 10.02 -19.89
CA LEU A 356 -2.21 9.36 -21.17
C LEU A 356 -1.19 8.27 -21.49
N GLN A 357 0.10 8.51 -21.23
CA GLN A 357 1.12 7.46 -21.39
C GLN A 357 0.81 6.25 -20.48
N ILE A 358 0.57 6.47 -19.19
CA ILE A 358 0.25 5.41 -18.22
C ILE A 358 -1.01 4.64 -18.65
N ALA A 359 -2.07 5.34 -19.03
CA ALA A 359 -3.32 4.74 -19.49
C ALA A 359 -3.10 3.86 -20.72
N ARG A 360 -2.35 4.33 -21.72
CA ARG A 360 -2.00 3.54 -22.92
C ARG A 360 -1.17 2.31 -22.56
N GLU A 361 -0.21 2.43 -21.66
CA GLU A 361 0.64 1.31 -21.22
C GLU A 361 -0.15 0.23 -20.44
N ILE A 362 -1.17 0.61 -19.67
CA ILE A 362 -2.08 -0.32 -19.00
C ILE A 362 -3.00 -1.00 -20.03
N CYS A 363 -3.67 -0.20 -20.85
CA CYS A 363 -4.65 -0.70 -21.82
C CYS A 363 -4.01 -1.57 -22.91
N SER A 364 -2.73 -1.34 -23.26
CA SER A 364 -1.99 -2.21 -24.19
C SER A 364 -1.66 -3.59 -23.62
N ALA A 365 -1.58 -3.71 -22.29
CA ALA A 365 -1.27 -4.97 -21.60
C ALA A 365 -2.51 -5.75 -21.19
N ASN A 366 -3.62 -5.06 -20.89
CA ASN A 366 -4.83 -5.68 -20.34
C ASN A 366 -5.81 -6.17 -21.41
N GLY A 367 -5.75 -5.64 -22.64
CA GLY A 367 -6.60 -6.06 -23.77
C GLY A 367 -8.07 -5.59 -23.70
N MET A 368 -8.45 -4.85 -22.66
CA MET A 368 -9.82 -4.38 -22.43
C MET A 368 -10.23 -3.27 -23.42
N LEU A 369 -9.27 -2.54 -23.99
CA LEU A 369 -9.50 -1.54 -25.04
C LEU A 369 -8.84 -1.99 -26.36
N ARG A 370 -9.66 -2.20 -27.40
CA ARG A 370 -9.22 -2.74 -28.71
C ARG A 370 -8.16 -1.89 -29.42
N GLU A 371 -8.19 -0.57 -29.22
CA GLU A 371 -7.24 0.36 -29.85
C GLU A 371 -6.50 1.23 -28.82
N ALA A 372 -5.87 0.58 -27.84
CA ALA A 372 -5.13 1.26 -26.77
C ALA A 372 -4.08 2.29 -27.26
N SER A 373 -3.54 2.15 -28.47
CA SER A 373 -2.56 3.10 -29.05
C SER A 373 -3.19 4.40 -29.58
N THR A 374 -4.45 4.37 -30.02
CA THR A 374 -5.20 5.54 -30.53
C THR A 374 -6.15 6.12 -29.49
N PHE A 375 -6.42 5.38 -28.40
CA PHE A 375 -7.15 5.85 -27.23
C PHE A 375 -6.51 7.14 -26.66
N PRO A 376 -7.29 8.10 -26.10
CA PRO A 376 -8.76 8.16 -25.99
C PRO A 376 -9.54 8.39 -27.29
N ALA A 377 -8.92 8.92 -28.35
CA ALA A 377 -9.63 9.40 -29.55
C ALA A 377 -10.43 8.33 -30.31
N SER A 378 -10.07 7.05 -30.19
CA SER A 378 -10.80 5.91 -30.79
C SER A 378 -12.04 5.46 -30.02
N CYS A 379 -12.32 6.00 -28.84
CA CYS A 379 -13.39 5.53 -27.96
C CYS A 379 -14.24 6.68 -27.39
N PRO A 380 -14.93 7.49 -28.22
CA PRO A 380 -15.65 8.69 -27.77
C PRO A 380 -16.70 8.42 -26.69
N ALA A 381 -17.39 7.28 -26.72
CA ALA A 381 -18.35 6.91 -25.68
C ALA A 381 -17.70 6.68 -24.29
N ILE A 382 -16.45 6.20 -24.24
CA ILE A 382 -15.68 6.09 -22.99
C ILE A 382 -15.20 7.47 -22.55
N VAL A 383 -14.81 8.32 -23.50
CA VAL A 383 -14.41 9.71 -23.22
C VAL A 383 -15.56 10.48 -22.55
N GLU A 384 -16.77 10.36 -23.10
CA GLU A 384 -18.00 10.93 -22.55
C GLU A 384 -18.36 10.33 -21.18
N ALA A 385 -18.42 9.00 -21.07
CA ALA A 385 -18.87 8.32 -19.84
C ALA A 385 -17.99 8.61 -18.60
N TYR A 386 -16.70 8.85 -18.80
CA TYR A 386 -15.76 9.17 -17.70
C TYR A 386 -15.40 10.66 -17.62
N GLY A 387 -15.95 11.51 -18.50
CA GLY A 387 -15.63 12.94 -18.54
C GLY A 387 -14.15 13.25 -18.80
N ILE A 388 -13.42 12.33 -19.43
CA ILE A 388 -12.00 12.54 -19.77
C ILE A 388 -11.85 13.37 -21.05
N SER A 389 -10.64 13.82 -21.34
CA SER A 389 -10.37 14.70 -22.48
C SER A 389 -9.13 14.27 -23.28
N ASN A 390 -9.09 14.70 -24.55
CA ASN A 390 -7.89 14.67 -25.39
C ASN A 390 -7.03 15.94 -25.20
N ALA A 391 -7.51 16.92 -24.41
CA ALA A 391 -6.73 18.09 -24.02
C ALA A 391 -5.50 17.69 -23.19
N LEU A 392 -4.49 18.56 -23.17
CA LEU A 392 -3.26 18.36 -22.41
C LEU A 392 -3.16 19.43 -21.32
N ASP A 393 -4.09 19.37 -20.36
CA ASP A 393 -4.16 20.31 -19.25
C ASP A 393 -3.10 19.99 -18.19
N ARG A 394 -2.67 21.05 -17.49
CA ARG A 394 -1.54 21.00 -16.55
C ARG A 394 -1.81 21.93 -15.35
N PRO A 395 -2.33 21.42 -14.21
CA PRO A 395 -2.70 20.03 -13.94
C PRO A 395 -3.93 19.56 -14.75
N SER A 396 -4.10 18.24 -14.87
CA SER A 396 -5.26 17.64 -15.54
C SER A 396 -6.57 18.05 -14.89
N THR A 397 -7.52 18.57 -15.68
CA THR A 397 -8.90 18.81 -15.26
C THR A 397 -9.74 17.53 -15.29
N ALA A 398 -9.27 16.50 -15.99
CA ALA A 398 -9.91 15.21 -16.19
C ALA A 398 -9.45 14.13 -15.18
N PHE A 399 -8.72 14.50 -14.13
CA PHE A 399 -8.02 13.58 -13.23
C PHE A 399 -8.92 12.48 -12.64
N ASP A 400 -10.06 12.86 -12.04
CA ASP A 400 -10.97 11.88 -11.41
C ASP A 400 -11.60 10.93 -12.44
N GLY A 401 -11.84 11.41 -13.66
CA GLY A 401 -12.29 10.59 -14.79
C GLY A 401 -11.25 9.56 -15.22
N TRP A 402 -9.98 9.97 -15.29
CA TRP A 402 -8.86 9.07 -15.57
C TRP A 402 -8.65 8.03 -14.46
N VAL A 403 -8.75 8.45 -13.20
CA VAL A 403 -8.68 7.55 -12.03
C VAL A 403 -9.81 6.53 -12.06
N ALA A 404 -11.05 6.96 -12.32
CA ALA A 404 -12.20 6.09 -12.44
C ALA A 404 -12.07 5.09 -13.59
N LEU A 405 -11.69 5.55 -14.78
CA LEU A 405 -11.51 4.69 -15.96
C LEU A 405 -10.49 3.59 -15.70
N LEU A 406 -9.32 3.92 -15.16
CA LEU A 406 -8.25 2.95 -14.94
C LEU A 406 -8.62 1.95 -13.83
N ALA A 407 -9.28 2.39 -12.76
CA ALA A 407 -9.84 1.49 -11.75
C ALA A 407 -10.80 0.47 -12.37
N ASP A 408 -11.70 0.93 -13.23
CA ASP A 408 -12.76 0.11 -13.77
C ASP A 408 -12.21 -0.88 -14.83
N VAL A 409 -11.32 -0.45 -15.74
CA VAL A 409 -10.72 -1.36 -16.75
C VAL A 409 -9.60 -2.28 -16.22
N THR A 410 -9.02 -2.00 -15.05
CA THR A 410 -8.03 -2.89 -14.43
C THR A 410 -8.64 -3.84 -13.39
N PHE A 411 -9.69 -3.44 -12.66
CA PHE A 411 -10.19 -4.21 -11.52
C PHE A 411 -11.68 -4.55 -11.53
N ARG A 412 -12.60 -3.66 -11.94
CA ARG A 412 -14.06 -3.90 -11.82
C ARG A 412 -14.68 -4.60 -13.03
N VAL A 413 -14.32 -4.20 -14.25
CA VAL A 413 -14.81 -4.83 -15.49
C VAL A 413 -14.16 -6.20 -15.76
N PRO A 414 -12.84 -6.42 -15.51
CA PRO A 414 -12.22 -7.73 -15.77
C PRO A 414 -12.87 -8.94 -15.08
N PRO A 415 -13.30 -8.91 -13.80
CA PRO A 415 -14.09 -9.99 -13.17
C PRO A 415 -15.34 -10.40 -13.95
N VAL A 416 -16.17 -9.44 -14.35
CA VAL A 416 -17.38 -9.67 -15.15
C VAL A 416 -17.00 -10.29 -16.50
N HIS A 417 -15.93 -9.79 -17.12
CA HIS A 417 -15.48 -10.28 -18.41
C HIS A 417 -14.95 -11.72 -18.33
N VAL A 418 -14.11 -12.04 -17.34
CA VAL A 418 -13.62 -13.40 -17.09
C VAL A 418 -14.78 -14.35 -16.82
N ALA A 419 -15.74 -13.98 -15.97
CA ALA A 419 -16.94 -14.76 -15.71
C ALA A 419 -17.76 -15.05 -16.99
N SER A 420 -17.88 -14.06 -17.89
CA SER A 420 -18.53 -14.24 -19.20
C SER A 420 -17.81 -15.23 -20.13
N GLN A 421 -16.48 -15.38 -20.00
CA GLN A 421 -15.69 -16.28 -20.87
C GLN A 421 -15.46 -17.67 -20.26
N HIS A 422 -15.45 -17.81 -18.94
CA HIS A 422 -15.22 -19.08 -18.23
C HIS A 422 -16.27 -20.14 -18.58
N GLN A 423 -15.89 -21.32 -19.07
CA GLN A 423 -16.82 -22.36 -19.54
C GLN A 423 -16.50 -23.74 -18.96
N GLY A 424 -17.52 -24.46 -18.49
CA GLY A 424 -17.38 -25.85 -18.01
C GLY A 424 -17.38 -26.03 -16.50
N SER A 425 -17.32 -24.96 -15.71
CA SER A 425 -17.48 -24.97 -14.25
C SER A 425 -18.16 -23.70 -13.75
N SER A 426 -18.63 -23.72 -12.48
CA SER A 426 -19.34 -22.59 -11.88
C SER A 426 -18.41 -21.41 -11.56
N VAL A 427 -18.89 -20.20 -11.83
CA VAL A 427 -18.27 -18.94 -11.40
C VAL A 427 -19.16 -18.27 -10.35
N PHE A 428 -18.57 -17.69 -9.32
CA PHE A 428 -19.23 -16.92 -8.27
C PHE A 428 -18.67 -15.50 -8.28
N LEU A 429 -19.41 -14.56 -8.88
CA LEU A 429 -19.00 -13.17 -9.03
C LEU A 429 -19.39 -12.36 -7.78
N TYR A 430 -18.50 -11.49 -7.31
CA TYR A 430 -18.75 -10.65 -6.12
C TYR A 430 -18.17 -9.24 -6.23
N GLU A 431 -18.64 -8.37 -5.34
CA GLU A 431 -18.13 -7.02 -5.09
C GLU A 431 -17.98 -6.80 -3.58
N ILE A 432 -16.92 -6.12 -3.14
CA ILE A 432 -16.74 -5.74 -1.72
C ILE A 432 -17.02 -4.25 -1.60
N THR A 433 -18.09 -3.91 -0.87
CA THR A 433 -18.44 -2.54 -0.46
C THR A 433 -18.18 -2.30 1.03
N ALA A 434 -17.88 -3.37 1.79
CA ALA A 434 -17.43 -3.30 3.17
C ALA A 434 -16.23 -2.35 3.31
N THR A 435 -16.36 -1.36 4.19
CA THR A 435 -15.45 -0.21 4.26
C THR A 435 -14.32 -0.44 5.26
N ASN A 436 -13.14 0.10 4.94
CA ASN A 436 -12.00 0.12 5.84
C ASN A 436 -12.24 1.03 7.07
N PRO A 437 -12.20 0.51 8.30
CA PRO A 437 -12.47 1.28 9.51
C PRO A 437 -11.21 1.92 10.13
N PHE A 438 -10.02 1.70 9.57
CA PHE A 438 -8.75 2.14 10.17
C PHE A 438 -8.41 3.59 9.83
N VAL A 439 -8.63 4.49 10.81
CA VAL A 439 -8.41 5.95 10.68
C VAL A 439 -6.97 6.35 10.34
N ALA A 440 -5.99 5.49 10.65
CA ALA A 440 -4.58 5.77 10.43
C ALA A 440 -4.15 5.70 8.94
N TRP A 441 -5.06 5.28 8.04
CA TRP A 441 -4.89 5.45 6.59
C TRP A 441 -5.95 6.41 6.00
N PRO A 442 -5.65 7.72 5.89
CA PRO A 442 -6.63 8.74 5.48
C PRO A 442 -7.23 8.55 4.07
N HIS A 443 -6.50 7.94 3.13
CA HIS A 443 -6.99 7.78 1.76
C HIS A 443 -8.01 6.64 1.61
N GLY A 444 -7.88 5.58 2.42
CA GLY A 444 -8.76 4.40 2.41
C GLY A 444 -9.85 4.42 3.49
N TYR A 445 -9.69 5.19 4.57
CA TYR A 445 -10.68 5.25 5.66
C TYR A 445 -12.10 5.55 5.17
N GLY A 446 -13.06 4.72 5.59
CA GLY A 446 -14.48 4.84 5.22
C GLY A 446 -14.79 4.39 3.79
N LYS A 447 -13.87 3.72 3.10
CA LYS A 447 -14.04 3.25 1.72
C LYS A 447 -13.73 1.77 1.58
N ALA A 448 -14.31 1.12 0.58
CA ALA A 448 -13.91 -0.22 0.15
C ALA A 448 -12.69 -0.14 -0.79
N ASN A 449 -11.55 0.30 -0.24
CA ASN A 449 -10.32 0.58 -0.98
C ASN A 449 -9.66 -0.68 -1.58
N HIS A 450 -8.71 -0.50 -2.50
CA HIS A 450 -7.87 -1.60 -2.99
C HIS A 450 -7.21 -2.36 -1.82
N GLY A 451 -7.36 -3.69 -1.77
CA GLY A 451 -6.76 -4.54 -0.74
C GLY A 451 -7.43 -4.53 0.65
N VAL A 452 -8.58 -3.85 0.84
CA VAL A 452 -9.33 -3.95 2.12
C VAL A 452 -9.77 -5.40 2.42
N ASN A 453 -10.04 -6.16 1.36
CA ASN A 453 -10.44 -7.56 1.40
C ASN A 453 -9.45 -8.45 2.17
N ASP A 454 -8.13 -8.24 2.02
CA ASP A 454 -7.10 -8.98 2.77
C ASP A 454 -7.15 -8.62 4.27
N SER A 455 -7.35 -7.34 4.58
CA SER A 455 -7.47 -6.88 5.98
C SER A 455 -8.70 -7.49 6.66
N ILE A 456 -9.82 -7.61 5.95
CA ILE A 456 -11.04 -8.29 6.43
C ILE A 456 -10.82 -9.80 6.52
N PHE A 457 -10.23 -10.42 5.49
CA PHE A 457 -10.06 -11.86 5.41
C PHE A 457 -9.11 -12.41 6.49
N PHE A 458 -7.97 -11.76 6.76
CA PHE A 458 -7.04 -12.18 7.81
C PHE A 458 -7.38 -11.60 9.21
N ASN A 459 -8.06 -10.45 9.29
CA ASN A 459 -8.56 -9.84 10.53
C ASN A 459 -7.51 -9.72 11.67
N VAL A 460 -6.26 -9.39 11.34
CA VAL A 460 -5.12 -9.46 12.31
C VAL A 460 -5.04 -8.28 13.30
N ALA A 461 -5.94 -7.31 13.18
CA ALA A 461 -5.95 -6.09 13.98
C ALA A 461 -7.37 -5.65 14.38
N GLU A 462 -8.25 -6.61 14.68
CA GLU A 462 -9.60 -6.34 15.19
C GLU A 462 -9.59 -5.39 16.41
N ASP A 463 -8.58 -5.48 17.27
CA ASP A 463 -8.40 -4.61 18.44
C ASP A 463 -8.07 -3.15 18.09
N GLN A 464 -7.70 -2.86 16.83
CA GLN A 464 -7.46 -1.51 16.32
C GLN A 464 -8.69 -0.93 15.58
N VAL A 465 -9.78 -1.69 15.47
CA VAL A 465 -11.02 -1.22 14.85
C VAL A 465 -11.74 -0.28 15.83
N PRO A 466 -12.08 0.96 15.44
CA PRO A 466 -12.82 1.88 16.31
C PRO A 466 -14.12 1.26 16.83
N ALA A 467 -14.41 1.39 18.13
CA ALA A 467 -15.53 0.70 18.78
C ALA A 467 -16.90 0.92 18.09
N LYS A 468 -17.13 2.10 17.50
CA LYS A 468 -18.33 2.41 16.70
C LYS A 468 -18.50 1.53 15.45
N HIS A 469 -17.39 1.07 14.87
CA HIS A 469 -17.31 0.29 13.62
C HIS A 469 -17.11 -1.22 13.88
N LEU A 470 -16.78 -1.63 15.11
CA LEU A 470 -16.37 -2.99 15.44
C LEU A 470 -17.41 -4.06 15.06
N LYS A 471 -18.69 -3.81 15.33
CA LYS A 471 -19.77 -4.77 15.01
C LYS A 471 -19.96 -4.94 13.50
N GLU A 472 -19.85 -3.86 12.75
CA GLU A 472 -19.95 -3.86 11.28
C GLU A 472 -18.75 -4.59 10.66
N TRP A 473 -17.55 -4.31 11.15
CA TRP A 473 -16.32 -5.01 10.76
C TRP A 473 -16.39 -6.51 11.06
N GLN A 474 -16.74 -6.90 12.29
CA GLN A 474 -16.89 -8.31 12.68
C GLN A 474 -17.89 -9.05 11.79
N GLY A 475 -18.96 -8.38 11.35
CA GLY A 475 -19.91 -8.95 10.41
C GLY A 475 -19.31 -9.16 9.01
N ALA A 476 -18.62 -8.15 8.47
CA ALA A 476 -17.95 -8.26 7.17
C ALA A 476 -16.88 -9.37 7.17
N VAL A 477 -16.12 -9.49 8.27
CA VAL A 477 -15.18 -10.60 8.51
C VAL A 477 -15.91 -11.93 8.48
N ALA A 478 -17.02 -12.08 9.22
CA ALA A 478 -17.78 -13.33 9.27
C ALA A 478 -18.38 -13.72 7.91
N ALA A 479 -18.85 -12.74 7.12
CA ALA A 479 -19.37 -12.95 5.78
C ALA A 479 -18.28 -13.38 4.79
N ILE A 480 -17.17 -12.64 4.69
CA ILE A 480 -16.07 -12.92 3.76
C ILE A 480 -15.34 -14.22 4.13
N GLN A 481 -14.95 -14.41 5.40
CA GLN A 481 -14.35 -15.67 5.85
C GLN A 481 -15.33 -16.84 5.65
N GLY A 482 -16.62 -16.63 5.92
CA GLY A 482 -17.66 -17.63 5.70
C GLY A 482 -17.71 -18.12 4.26
N ALA A 483 -17.88 -17.20 3.30
CA ALA A 483 -17.94 -17.53 1.87
C ALA A 483 -16.67 -18.22 1.36
N TRP A 484 -15.49 -17.79 1.80
CA TRP A 484 -14.21 -18.42 1.44
C TRP A 484 -14.13 -19.85 1.98
N LEU A 485 -14.52 -20.08 3.25
CA LEU A 485 -14.50 -21.39 3.88
C LEU A 485 -15.54 -22.34 3.29
N ASP A 486 -16.75 -21.84 3.00
CA ASP A 486 -17.82 -22.58 2.33
C ASP A 486 -17.32 -23.06 0.96
N PHE A 487 -16.75 -22.17 0.15
CA PHE A 487 -16.19 -22.48 -1.16
C PHE A 487 -14.99 -23.45 -1.10
N CYS A 488 -14.06 -23.28 -0.16
CA CYS A 488 -12.95 -24.23 0.07
C CYS A 488 -13.45 -25.64 0.41
N ASN A 489 -14.54 -25.74 1.18
CA ASN A 489 -15.21 -27.00 1.53
C ASN A 489 -16.11 -27.55 0.41
N GLY A 490 -16.19 -26.87 -0.76
CA GLY A 490 -16.99 -27.30 -1.91
C GLY A 490 -18.48 -27.04 -1.78
N GLN A 491 -18.87 -26.13 -0.90
CA GLN A 491 -20.22 -25.57 -0.84
C GLN A 491 -20.31 -24.37 -1.81
N LYS A 492 -21.52 -24.08 -2.28
CA LYS A 492 -21.78 -22.92 -3.15
C LYS A 492 -22.23 -21.75 -2.27
N PRO A 493 -21.48 -20.63 -2.20
CA PRO A 493 -21.80 -19.57 -1.25
C PRO A 493 -23.01 -18.73 -1.69
N TRP A 494 -23.30 -18.65 -2.99
CA TRP A 494 -24.52 -18.09 -3.59
C TRP A 494 -24.78 -18.79 -4.96
N PRO A 495 -25.85 -18.47 -5.71
CA PRO A 495 -26.04 -19.03 -7.05
C PRO A 495 -24.89 -18.67 -8.01
N ALA A 496 -24.59 -19.54 -8.96
CA ALA A 496 -23.51 -19.31 -9.92
C ALA A 496 -23.91 -18.26 -10.97
N PHE A 497 -22.93 -17.51 -11.45
CA PHE A 497 -23.07 -16.48 -12.48
C PHE A 497 -23.65 -17.03 -13.79
N ASP A 498 -24.75 -16.42 -14.23
CA ASP A 498 -25.38 -16.59 -15.52
C ASP A 498 -24.91 -15.51 -16.51
N LYS A 499 -24.60 -15.94 -17.73
CA LYS A 499 -23.99 -15.10 -18.77
C LYS A 499 -25.01 -14.30 -19.59
N GLU A 500 -26.27 -14.71 -19.60
CA GLU A 500 -27.36 -14.00 -20.28
C GLU A 500 -27.85 -12.84 -19.39
N GLN A 501 -27.86 -13.03 -18.06
CA GLN A 501 -28.28 -12.03 -17.07
C GLN A 501 -27.13 -11.14 -16.56
N LEU A 502 -25.88 -11.52 -16.81
CA LEU A 502 -24.67 -10.90 -16.23
C LEU A 502 -24.73 -10.81 -14.69
N GLY A 503 -25.24 -11.87 -14.07
CA GLY A 503 -25.45 -11.98 -12.63
C GLY A 503 -25.90 -13.39 -12.23
N PRO A 504 -26.13 -13.67 -10.94
CA PRO A 504 -26.08 -12.71 -9.85
C PRO A 504 -24.65 -12.36 -9.43
N ILE A 505 -24.53 -11.22 -8.72
CA ILE A 505 -23.30 -10.67 -8.16
C ILE A 505 -23.53 -10.49 -6.66
N TYR A 506 -22.70 -11.10 -5.82
CA TYR A 506 -22.83 -10.95 -4.38
C TYR A 506 -22.03 -9.76 -3.84
N ARG A 507 -22.70 -8.84 -3.16
CA ARG A 507 -22.10 -7.67 -2.53
C ARG A 507 -21.85 -7.93 -1.04
N PHE A 508 -20.59 -7.90 -0.64
CA PHE A 508 -20.20 -7.92 0.76
C PHE A 508 -20.26 -6.49 1.33
N GLU A 509 -21.21 -6.25 2.22
CA GLU A 509 -21.42 -4.96 2.90
C GLU A 509 -20.82 -4.94 4.31
N ASN A 510 -20.92 -3.80 5.00
CA ASN A 510 -20.65 -3.72 6.43
C ASN A 510 -21.71 -4.52 7.21
N GLY A 511 -21.29 -5.42 8.11
CA GLY A 511 -22.19 -6.30 8.85
C GLY A 511 -22.32 -7.71 8.26
N ASN A 512 -23.26 -8.51 8.79
CA ASN A 512 -23.41 -9.93 8.43
C ASN A 512 -24.22 -10.18 7.16
N ASP A 513 -25.02 -9.19 6.73
CA ASP A 513 -26.01 -9.34 5.68
C ASP A 513 -25.45 -8.71 4.40
N GLY A 514 -24.93 -9.54 3.49
CA GLY A 514 -24.59 -9.09 2.13
C GLY A 514 -25.80 -9.18 1.20
N VAL A 515 -25.70 -8.53 0.05
CA VAL A 515 -26.78 -8.38 -0.92
C VAL A 515 -26.49 -9.20 -2.17
N LEU A 516 -27.46 -10.00 -2.62
CA LEU A 516 -27.38 -10.69 -3.91
C LEU A 516 -28.05 -9.82 -4.98
N CYS A 517 -27.27 -9.13 -5.81
CA CYS A 517 -27.78 -8.40 -6.97
C CYS A 517 -28.00 -9.40 -8.11
N HIS A 518 -29.18 -9.41 -8.73
CA HIS A 518 -29.55 -10.37 -9.78
C HIS A 518 -28.95 -10.01 -11.16
N SER A 519 -28.69 -8.74 -11.42
CA SER A 519 -28.11 -8.23 -12.67
C SER A 519 -27.01 -7.20 -12.41
N LEU A 520 -26.22 -6.88 -13.45
CA LEU A 520 -25.25 -5.79 -13.40
C LEU A 520 -25.94 -4.42 -13.21
N ASN A 521 -27.16 -4.24 -13.75
CA ASN A 521 -27.95 -3.02 -13.60
C ASN A 521 -28.34 -2.79 -12.14
N GLU A 522 -28.80 -3.85 -11.45
CA GLU A 522 -29.10 -3.80 -10.02
C GLU A 522 -27.84 -3.47 -9.19
N LEU A 523 -26.67 -4.01 -9.56
CA LEU A 523 -25.41 -3.69 -8.90
C LEU A 523 -25.10 -2.19 -8.98
N VAL A 524 -25.26 -1.55 -10.16
CA VAL A 524 -24.98 -0.11 -10.35
C VAL A 524 -26.15 0.80 -9.93
N GLY A 525 -27.27 0.24 -9.47
CA GLY A 525 -28.44 0.99 -9.00
C GLY A 525 -29.39 1.47 -10.11
N GLU A 526 -29.27 0.94 -11.33
CA GLU A 526 -30.20 1.21 -12.43
C GLU A 526 -31.45 0.32 -12.34
N GLN A 527 -32.63 0.89 -12.60
CA GLN A 527 -33.87 0.12 -12.67
C GLN A 527 -33.97 -0.60 -14.01
N ASP A 528 -34.10 -1.92 -13.99
CA ASP A 528 -34.32 -2.73 -15.19
C ASP A 528 -35.59 -2.29 -15.95
N ALA A 529 -35.41 -1.65 -17.10
CA ALA A 529 -36.46 -1.07 -17.94
C ALA A 529 -37.41 -2.10 -18.61
N GLY A 530 -37.38 -3.37 -18.17
CA GLY A 530 -38.12 -4.50 -18.75
C GLY A 530 -39.37 -4.92 -17.99
N ALA A 531 -39.57 -4.50 -16.73
CA ALA A 531 -40.68 -4.98 -15.88
C ALA A 531 -41.94 -4.10 -15.95
N THR A 532 -42.56 -3.99 -17.14
CA THR A 532 -43.90 -3.37 -17.25
C THR A 532 -44.99 -4.35 -16.78
N SER A 533 -45.26 -4.35 -15.47
CA SER A 533 -46.50 -4.88 -14.91
C SER A 533 -47.33 -3.76 -14.29
N SER A 534 -48.63 -3.80 -14.57
CA SER A 534 -49.58 -2.73 -14.26
C SER A 534 -50.11 -2.82 -12.83
N GLY A 535 -50.09 -1.71 -12.08
CA GLY A 535 -50.97 -1.52 -10.93
C GLY A 535 -50.32 -0.83 -9.74
N ASP A 536 -50.89 0.30 -9.34
CA ASP A 536 -50.53 1.14 -8.21
C ASP A 536 -50.05 0.39 -6.94
N ASN A 537 -48.82 0.67 -6.49
CA ASN A 537 -48.54 1.21 -5.15
C ASN A 537 -47.06 1.60 -4.99
N ALA A 538 -46.80 2.62 -4.17
CA ALA A 538 -45.44 3.02 -3.81
C ALA A 538 -44.89 2.16 -2.66
N GLY A 539 -43.68 1.61 -2.82
CA GLY A 539 -42.94 0.96 -1.73
C GLY A 539 -41.83 0.00 -2.21
N ASN A 540 -40.63 0.17 -1.66
CA ASN A 540 -39.46 -0.72 -1.65
C ASN A 540 -39.24 -1.69 -2.84
N CYS A 541 -38.19 -1.44 -3.64
CA CYS A 541 -37.45 -2.52 -4.29
C CYS A 541 -36.77 -3.36 -3.19
N GLN A 542 -37.06 -4.66 -3.13
CA GLN A 542 -36.46 -5.58 -2.18
C GLN A 542 -35.25 -6.29 -2.78
N CYS A 543 -34.05 -5.86 -2.40
CA CYS A 543 -32.90 -6.76 -2.41
C CYS A 543 -33.18 -7.89 -1.41
N THR A 544 -33.10 -9.15 -1.84
CA THR A 544 -33.45 -10.29 -0.96
C THR A 544 -32.26 -10.72 -0.10
N SER A 545 -32.49 -10.87 1.21
CA SER A 545 -31.52 -11.54 2.07
C SER A 545 -31.50 -13.04 1.75
N ILE A 546 -30.33 -13.69 1.82
CA ILE A 546 -30.10 -15.08 1.38
C ILE A 546 -31.08 -16.14 1.95
N LYS A 547 -31.83 -15.83 3.03
CA LYS A 547 -32.80 -16.76 3.63
C LYS A 547 -33.99 -17.14 2.74
N GLU A 548 -34.23 -16.45 1.62
CA GLU A 548 -35.42 -16.66 0.78
C GLU A 548 -35.12 -17.19 -0.63
N ALA A 549 -33.86 -17.23 -1.07
CA ALA A 549 -33.48 -17.47 -2.48
C ALA A 549 -33.19 -18.94 -2.86
N GLN A 550 -33.71 -19.93 -2.11
CA GLN A 550 -33.44 -21.36 -2.37
C GLN A 550 -34.60 -22.15 -3.01
N GLU A 551 -35.72 -21.52 -3.33
CA GLU A 551 -36.86 -22.18 -3.99
C GLU A 551 -37.22 -21.50 -5.32
N ASP A 552 -37.45 -22.34 -6.33
CA ASP A 552 -37.91 -22.10 -7.70
C ASP A 552 -36.90 -21.82 -8.83
N GLY A 553 -37.14 -22.50 -9.95
CA GLY A 553 -36.46 -22.26 -11.22
C GLY A 553 -37.15 -23.02 -12.36
N HIS A 554 -37.38 -22.35 -13.50
CA HIS A 554 -37.75 -22.98 -14.77
C HIS A 554 -37.43 -22.05 -15.98
N THR A 555 -37.42 -22.64 -17.17
CA THR A 555 -36.67 -22.22 -18.37
C THR A 555 -37.54 -21.69 -19.52
N GLY A 556 -37.01 -20.78 -20.36
CA GLY A 556 -37.47 -20.62 -21.77
C GLY A 556 -37.37 -19.20 -22.37
N PRO A 557 -36.63 -18.98 -23.48
CA PRO A 557 -36.39 -17.65 -24.05
C PRO A 557 -37.17 -17.34 -25.36
N SER A 558 -37.28 -16.04 -25.72
CA SER A 558 -37.59 -15.63 -27.10
C SER A 558 -37.02 -14.25 -27.48
N THR A 559 -36.50 -14.17 -28.71
CA THR A 559 -35.80 -13.04 -29.32
C THR A 559 -36.70 -11.94 -29.91
N CYS A 560 -36.19 -10.70 -30.00
CA CYS A 560 -36.27 -9.92 -31.26
C CYS A 560 -35.31 -8.72 -31.28
N ALA A 561 -35.05 -8.18 -32.48
CA ALA A 561 -34.20 -7.02 -32.75
C ALA A 561 -34.90 -6.04 -33.70
N ALA A 562 -34.45 -4.77 -33.79
CA ALA A 562 -34.11 -4.06 -35.04
C ALA A 562 -34.10 -2.52 -34.95
N CYS A 563 -33.23 -1.92 -35.79
CA CYS A 563 -33.24 -0.56 -36.37
C CYS A 563 -32.96 0.67 -35.46
N LEU A 564 -32.39 1.80 -35.93
CA LEU A 564 -31.43 2.23 -36.97
C LEU A 564 -31.69 3.70 -37.33
N HIS A 565 -30.60 4.43 -37.63
CA HIS A 565 -30.45 5.81 -38.20
C HIS A 565 -30.27 6.95 -37.18
N GLN A 566 -29.11 7.61 -37.10
CA GLN A 566 -28.36 8.43 -38.10
C GLN A 566 -29.02 9.77 -38.48
N VAL A 567 -28.44 10.89 -38.02
CA VAL A 567 -28.14 12.12 -38.81
C VAL A 567 -26.90 12.79 -38.19
N GLU A 568 -26.03 13.38 -39.02
CA GLU A 568 -24.85 14.19 -38.66
C GLU A 568 -24.70 15.34 -39.72
N PRO A 569 -23.74 16.28 -39.65
CA PRO A 569 -23.74 17.54 -38.88
C PRO A 569 -23.70 18.82 -39.78
N ALA A 570 -23.54 20.00 -39.17
CA ALA A 570 -23.06 21.22 -39.86
C ALA A 570 -22.37 22.23 -38.91
N ASP A 571 -21.21 22.77 -39.33
CA ASP A 571 -20.40 23.79 -38.64
C ASP A 571 -20.99 25.22 -38.69
N THR A 572 -20.57 26.13 -37.79
CA THR A 572 -19.64 27.26 -38.14
C THR A 572 -19.37 28.35 -37.05
N LEU A 573 -18.13 28.85 -37.05
CA LEU A 573 -17.66 30.24 -36.82
C LEU A 573 -17.57 30.91 -35.41
N THR A 574 -16.35 30.86 -34.85
CA THR A 574 -15.44 31.99 -34.52
C THR A 574 -15.97 33.42 -34.19
N ALA A 575 -15.53 34.04 -33.07
CA ALA A 575 -14.54 35.16 -33.04
C ALA A 575 -14.60 36.19 -31.86
N ILE A 576 -13.40 36.48 -31.29
CA ILE A 576 -12.89 37.78 -30.75
C ILE A 576 -13.48 38.41 -29.46
N ALA A 577 -12.61 38.61 -28.45
CA ALA A 577 -12.33 39.90 -27.78
C ALA A 577 -10.97 39.84 -27.03
N ASP A 578 -10.33 40.99 -26.78
CA ASP A 578 -8.89 41.15 -26.47
C ASP A 578 -8.64 42.17 -25.32
N GLN A 579 -7.38 42.31 -24.86
CA GLN A 579 -6.80 43.47 -24.12
C GLN A 579 -7.09 43.71 -22.61
N THR A 580 -6.20 44.26 -21.75
CA THR A 580 -4.70 44.39 -21.61
C THR A 580 -4.33 45.06 -20.25
N VAL A 581 -3.02 45.32 -19.98
CA VAL A 581 -2.40 46.28 -19.00
C VAL A 581 -2.04 45.63 -17.64
N SER A 582 -0.76 45.41 -17.26
CA SER A 582 0.33 46.31 -16.77
C SER A 582 0.03 46.93 -15.37
N ASP A 583 0.97 47.12 -14.42
CA ASP A 583 2.44 47.24 -14.52
C ASP A 583 3.20 47.00 -13.18
N GLN A 584 4.54 46.97 -13.29
CA GLN A 584 5.58 47.31 -12.29
C GLN A 584 5.99 46.41 -11.08
N LYS A 585 7.32 46.41 -10.89
CA LYS A 585 8.15 45.69 -9.90
C LYS A 585 8.35 46.50 -8.60
N VAL A 586 8.42 45.81 -7.47
CA VAL A 586 9.48 46.03 -6.45
C VAL A 586 9.90 44.67 -5.88
N VAL A 587 11.17 44.30 -6.00
CA VAL A 587 11.77 43.19 -5.23
C VAL A 587 13.08 43.68 -4.63
N TYR A 588 13.18 43.53 -3.31
CA TYR A 588 14.36 43.83 -2.51
C TYR A 588 15.22 42.57 -2.33
N LEU A 589 16.51 42.78 -2.03
CA LEU A 589 17.52 41.79 -1.63
C LEU A 589 18.10 40.89 -2.74
N ASP A 590 19.43 40.90 -2.85
CA ASP A 590 20.18 39.63 -2.88
C ASP A 590 21.46 39.77 -2.04
N SER A 591 21.48 39.17 -0.85
CA SER A 591 22.65 39.13 0.04
C SER A 591 23.60 38.00 -0.39
N ARG A 592 24.01 38.01 -1.66
CA ARG A 592 24.76 36.93 -2.32
C ARG A 592 26.27 36.95 -2.10
N GLU A 593 26.78 37.89 -1.30
CA GLU A 593 28.22 38.10 -1.12
C GLU A 593 28.85 37.31 0.04
N SER A 594 28.08 36.75 0.97
CA SER A 594 28.66 36.02 2.13
C SER A 594 29.14 34.59 1.83
N SER A 595 28.87 34.05 0.64
CA SER A 595 29.19 32.66 0.27
C SER A 595 30.28 32.51 -0.80
N LEU A 596 30.90 33.60 -1.25
CA LEU A 596 31.93 33.57 -2.31
C LEU A 596 33.38 33.76 -1.81
N GLU A 597 33.61 34.13 -0.55
CA GLU A 597 34.97 34.30 0.00
C GLU A 597 35.51 33.08 0.80
N ALA A 598 34.66 32.11 1.15
CA ALA A 598 35.06 30.95 1.97
C ALA A 598 35.61 29.73 1.18
N ASN A 599 35.36 29.67 -0.13
CA ASN A 599 35.69 28.51 -0.96
C ASN A 599 37.18 28.33 -1.39
N PRO A 600 38.13 29.29 -1.25
CA PRO A 600 39.52 29.06 -1.70
C PRO A 600 40.39 28.16 -0.82
N LEU A 601 39.99 27.84 0.42
CA LEU A 601 40.93 27.30 1.43
C LEU A 601 40.89 25.78 1.64
N PHE A 602 39.76 25.08 1.43
CA PHE A 602 39.66 23.62 1.68
C PHE A 602 38.68 22.90 0.72
N PRO A 603 39.03 22.70 -0.57
CA PRO A 603 38.11 22.18 -1.59
C PRO A 603 37.68 20.70 -1.43
N ASN A 604 38.26 19.94 -0.49
CA ASN A 604 38.09 18.48 -0.38
C ASN A 604 37.49 17.98 0.97
N MET A 605 36.98 18.85 1.85
CA MET A 605 36.50 18.41 3.18
C MET A 605 34.98 18.21 3.34
N PHE A 606 34.15 18.64 2.38
CA PHE A 606 32.70 18.44 2.45
C PHE A 606 32.14 18.07 1.07
N PRO A 607 31.77 16.81 0.81
CA PRO A 607 30.89 16.50 -0.31
C PRO A 607 29.49 17.05 -0.01
N GLU A 608 28.91 17.79 -0.96
CA GLU A 608 27.51 18.22 -0.85
C GLU A 608 26.58 16.99 -0.88
N SER A 609 25.67 16.90 0.09
CA SER A 609 24.65 15.85 0.16
C SER A 609 23.55 16.12 -0.88
N PRO A 610 23.29 15.21 -1.84
CA PRO A 610 22.30 15.48 -2.90
C PRO A 610 20.85 15.64 -2.40
N ASN A 611 20.51 15.11 -1.21
CA ASN A 611 19.12 14.94 -0.78
C ASN A 611 18.58 16.00 0.21
N ASP A 612 19.43 16.78 0.88
CA ASP A 612 18.93 17.80 1.84
C ASP A 612 18.24 18.98 1.11
N GLY A 613 18.71 19.33 -0.08
CA GLY A 613 18.21 20.47 -0.86
C GLY A 613 16.80 20.30 -1.44
N GLN A 614 16.38 19.06 -1.75
CA GLN A 614 15.02 18.78 -2.26
C GLN A 614 14.00 18.63 -1.13
N LYS A 615 14.33 17.88 -0.07
CA LYS A 615 13.41 17.69 1.06
C LYS A 615 13.13 19.00 1.83
N SER A 616 14.12 19.88 1.94
CA SER A 616 13.91 21.24 2.46
C SER A 616 12.87 22.03 1.65
N LYS A 617 12.88 21.91 0.31
CA LYS A 617 11.93 22.60 -0.56
C LYS A 617 10.52 22.02 -0.48
N SER A 618 10.39 20.69 -0.32
CA SER A 618 9.09 20.03 -0.10
C SER A 618 8.42 20.52 1.18
N LEU A 619 9.15 20.59 2.30
CA LEU A 619 8.60 21.11 3.56
C LEU A 619 8.24 22.60 3.48
N GLU A 620 9.07 23.40 2.80
CA GLU A 620 8.76 24.81 2.55
C GLU A 620 7.50 25.02 1.70
N ALA A 621 7.25 24.15 0.71
CA ALA A 621 6.07 24.19 -0.14
C ALA A 621 4.79 23.72 0.60
N LYS A 622 4.91 22.71 1.47
CA LYS A 622 3.80 22.26 2.34
C LYS A 622 3.35 23.35 3.31
N ILE A 623 4.30 24.13 3.85
CA ILE A 623 3.99 25.29 4.71
C ILE A 623 3.30 26.41 3.88
N GLU A 624 3.74 26.66 2.64
CA GLU A 624 3.11 27.66 1.76
C GLU A 624 1.68 27.27 1.33
N LEU A 625 1.40 25.99 1.06
CA LEU A 625 0.07 25.50 0.69
C LEU A 625 -1.00 25.74 1.76
N ILE A 626 -0.66 25.58 3.04
CA ILE A 626 -1.57 25.80 4.19
C ILE A 626 -1.99 27.28 4.31
N THR A 627 -1.26 28.22 3.68
CA THR A 627 -1.58 29.66 3.74
C THR A 627 -2.65 30.12 2.74
N ILE A 628 -3.16 29.22 1.88
CA ILE A 628 -3.98 29.58 0.72
C ILE A 628 -5.47 29.23 0.91
N GLU A 629 -5.84 28.41 1.91
CA GLU A 629 -7.20 27.85 2.03
C GLU A 629 -8.23 28.72 2.79
N ASP A 630 -7.88 29.90 3.31
CA ASP A 630 -8.80 30.79 4.07
C ASP A 630 -9.81 31.57 3.21
N ALA A 631 -10.36 30.96 2.15
CA ALA A 631 -11.36 31.59 1.29
C ALA A 631 -12.38 30.58 0.77
N ILE A 632 -13.29 30.11 1.64
CA ILE A 632 -14.74 29.91 1.36
C ILE A 632 -15.49 29.48 2.64
N ASP A 633 -16.69 30.06 2.81
CA ASP A 633 -17.59 30.12 3.98
C ASP A 633 -17.93 28.84 4.80
N THR A 634 -17.95 29.04 6.13
CA THR A 634 -18.99 28.69 7.15
C THR A 634 -19.94 27.49 6.91
N HIS A 635 -20.18 26.52 7.82
CA HIS A 635 -20.55 26.62 9.25
C HIS A 635 -20.57 25.20 9.92
N PRO A 636 -20.54 25.07 11.27
CA PRO A 636 -20.35 23.79 11.97
C PRO A 636 -21.52 23.31 12.87
N THR A 637 -21.56 22.02 13.19
CA THR A 637 -22.28 21.46 14.37
C THR A 637 -21.39 20.51 15.18
N GLN A 638 -21.65 20.43 16.48
CA GLN A 638 -20.68 20.10 17.54
C GLN A 638 -21.18 18.94 18.42
N ASP A 639 -20.24 18.22 19.05
CA ASP A 639 -20.24 17.72 20.45
C ASP A 639 -19.62 16.31 20.57
N SER A 640 -18.88 15.88 21.60
CA SER A 640 -18.09 16.49 22.70
C SER A 640 -17.75 15.35 23.69
N SER A 641 -16.61 15.43 24.42
CA SER A 641 -16.22 14.62 25.61
C SER A 641 -15.97 13.10 25.37
N GLU A 642 -15.35 12.27 26.24
CA GLU A 642 -14.34 12.32 27.34
C GLU A 642 -14.04 10.83 27.75
N GLN A 643 -13.03 10.38 28.51
CA GLN A 643 -11.81 10.92 29.15
C GLN A 643 -10.78 9.75 29.29
N GLU A 644 -9.50 10.01 29.55
CA GLU A 644 -8.54 9.00 30.08
C GLU A 644 -8.41 9.06 31.61
N PRO A 645 -7.95 7.97 32.26
CA PRO A 645 -6.98 8.14 33.34
C PRO A 645 -5.75 7.22 33.27
N LYS A 646 -4.59 7.82 33.53
CA LYS A 646 -3.24 7.20 33.63
C LYS A 646 -3.08 6.35 34.89
N ASN A 647 -2.13 5.41 34.89
CA ASN A 647 -1.22 5.22 36.04
C ASN A 647 0.05 4.39 35.69
N ASP A 648 1.13 4.68 36.42
CA ASP A 648 2.51 4.22 36.16
C ASP A 648 2.79 2.73 36.42
N VAL A 649 3.82 2.20 35.75
CA VAL A 649 4.45 0.90 36.08
C VAL A 649 5.95 1.07 36.37
N ASN A 650 6.39 0.36 37.41
CA ASN A 650 7.78 0.31 37.90
C ASN A 650 8.82 -0.04 36.83
N THR A 651 9.99 0.60 36.94
CA THR A 651 11.18 0.30 36.14
C THR A 651 11.99 -0.85 36.73
N GLN A 652 12.48 -1.78 35.90
CA GLN A 652 13.82 -2.35 36.09
C GLN A 652 14.40 -3.03 34.84
N PHE A 653 15.65 -2.66 34.52
CA PHE A 653 16.62 -3.32 33.64
C PHE A 653 16.30 -3.53 32.15
N LEU A 654 16.48 -2.45 31.38
CA LEU A 654 17.13 -2.52 30.07
C LEU A 654 18.42 -1.66 30.11
N LEU A 655 19.44 -2.08 29.35
CA LEU A 655 20.70 -1.34 29.21
C LEU A 655 20.46 0.05 28.60
N PRO A 656 21.20 1.09 29.01
CA PRO A 656 20.94 2.44 28.53
C PRO A 656 21.23 2.56 27.04
N SER A 657 20.20 2.88 26.26
CA SER A 657 20.36 3.41 24.91
C SER A 657 21.23 4.66 24.97
N LEU A 658 22.34 4.68 24.24
CA LEU A 658 23.18 5.88 24.11
C LEU A 658 22.34 7.04 23.57
N PRO A 659 22.27 8.19 24.26
CA PRO A 659 21.47 9.32 23.79
C PRO A 659 22.05 9.86 22.48
N PHE A 660 21.16 10.18 21.53
CA PHE A 660 21.55 10.79 20.25
C PHE A 660 22.43 12.03 20.47
N LEU A 661 23.68 11.96 20.01
CA LEU A 661 24.72 12.97 20.29
C LEU A 661 24.45 14.36 19.68
N PHE A 662 23.44 14.50 18.82
CA PHE A 662 23.12 15.76 18.16
C PHE A 662 21.60 15.95 18.01
N PRO A 663 21.03 17.12 18.39
CA PRO A 663 19.63 17.44 18.10
C PRO A 663 19.32 17.42 16.59
N VAL A 664 18.04 17.24 16.25
CA VAL A 664 17.51 17.38 14.89
C VAL A 664 17.00 18.80 14.70
N TYR A 665 17.26 19.40 13.55
CA TYR A 665 16.81 20.75 13.21
C TYR A 665 16.09 20.70 11.87
N LEU A 666 15.02 21.49 11.73
CA LEU A 666 14.52 21.81 10.40
C LEU A 666 15.56 22.66 9.64
N PRO A 667 15.53 22.65 8.29
CA PRO A 667 16.22 23.64 7.49
C PRO A 667 15.84 25.05 7.94
N PHE A 668 16.82 25.95 8.10
CA PHE A 668 16.61 27.23 8.79
C PHE A 668 15.52 28.10 8.15
N LYS A 669 15.40 28.07 6.82
CA LYS A 669 14.36 28.78 6.06
C LYS A 669 12.97 28.18 6.27
N ALA A 670 12.85 26.85 6.28
CA ALA A 670 11.61 26.15 6.63
C ALA A 670 11.20 26.41 8.09
N GLN A 671 12.15 26.37 9.03
CA GLN A 671 11.92 26.70 10.44
C GLN A 671 11.41 28.14 10.58
N HIS A 672 12.02 29.11 9.90
CA HIS A 672 11.58 30.51 9.98
C HIS A 672 10.18 30.71 9.38
N LYS A 673 9.88 30.12 8.22
CA LYS A 673 8.53 30.15 7.60
C LYS A 673 7.47 29.58 8.54
N LEU A 674 7.72 28.40 9.12
CA LEU A 674 6.82 27.77 10.08
C LEU A 674 6.54 28.69 11.28
N MET A 675 7.59 29.24 11.90
CA MET A 675 7.44 30.08 13.09
C MET A 675 6.73 31.42 12.78
N VAL A 676 6.89 31.97 11.57
CA VAL A 676 6.11 33.13 11.10
C VAL A 676 4.63 32.78 10.93
N GLU A 677 4.32 31.65 10.30
CA GLU A 677 2.93 31.24 10.08
C GLU A 677 2.22 30.93 11.40
N VAL A 678 2.87 30.19 12.31
CA VAL A 678 2.33 29.91 13.66
C VAL A 678 2.10 31.21 14.43
N GLN A 679 3.03 32.16 14.40
CA GLN A 679 2.82 33.46 15.04
C GLN A 679 1.58 34.17 14.48
N LYS A 680 1.48 34.31 13.15
CA LYS A 680 0.35 34.97 12.48
C LYS A 680 -0.98 34.32 12.86
N ARG A 681 -1.07 32.99 12.83
CA ARG A 681 -2.29 32.25 13.19
C ARG A 681 -2.72 32.48 14.63
N LEU A 682 -1.76 32.54 15.56
CA LEU A 682 -2.05 32.84 16.96
C LEU A 682 -2.46 34.30 17.18
N GLU A 683 -1.91 35.27 16.44
CA GLU A 683 -2.31 36.69 16.52
C GLU A 683 -3.76 36.89 16.00
N HIS A 684 -4.11 36.25 14.89
CA HIS A 684 -5.49 36.21 14.36
C HIS A 684 -6.46 35.55 15.34
N LEU A 685 -6.09 34.40 15.92
CA LEU A 685 -6.85 33.71 16.97
C LEU A 685 -7.13 34.59 18.19
N CYS A 686 -6.09 35.26 18.71
CA CYS A 686 -6.24 36.13 19.88
C CYS A 686 -7.14 37.33 19.59
N TYR A 687 -7.03 37.93 18.39
CA TYR A 687 -7.90 39.02 17.95
C TYR A 687 -9.36 38.57 17.78
N ALA A 688 -9.62 37.43 17.14
CA ALA A 688 -10.97 36.88 17.00
C ALA A 688 -11.62 36.61 18.37
N PHE A 689 -10.88 36.02 19.31
CA PHE A 689 -11.34 35.87 20.70
C PHE A 689 -11.57 37.22 21.39
N GLY A 690 -10.68 38.20 21.20
CA GLY A 690 -10.81 39.56 21.74
C GLY A 690 -12.06 40.28 21.23
N GLN A 691 -12.43 40.08 19.96
CA GLN A 691 -13.67 40.61 19.39
C GLN A 691 -14.92 39.98 20.02
N MET A 692 -14.85 38.72 20.46
CA MET A 692 -15.96 38.04 21.13
C MET A 692 -16.07 38.46 22.60
N THR A 693 -14.94 38.54 23.30
CA THR A 693 -14.90 38.52 24.77
C THR A 693 -14.37 39.83 25.41
N MET A 694 -13.60 40.65 24.69
CA MET A 694 -12.79 41.75 25.26
C MET A 694 -12.88 43.08 24.48
N LYS A 695 -14.05 43.40 23.92
CA LYS A 695 -14.26 44.59 23.05
C LYS A 695 -13.79 45.92 23.65
N GLU A 696 -14.09 46.19 24.92
CA GLU A 696 -13.66 47.42 25.60
C GLU A 696 -12.13 47.53 25.70
N THR A 697 -11.42 46.40 25.82
CA THR A 697 -9.96 46.37 25.79
C THR A 697 -9.42 46.63 24.39
N LEU A 698 -10.03 46.09 23.33
CA LEU A 698 -9.66 46.40 21.94
C LEU A 698 -9.78 47.91 21.67
N GLU A 699 -10.93 48.51 22.01
CA GLU A 699 -11.19 49.95 21.84
C GLU A 699 -10.21 50.81 22.66
N ARG A 700 -9.94 50.43 23.92
CA ARG A 700 -8.99 51.12 24.82
C ARG A 700 -7.54 51.05 24.34
N ARG A 701 -7.12 49.91 23.78
CA ARG A 701 -5.76 49.67 23.28
C ARG A 701 -5.53 50.18 21.85
N GLY A 702 -6.60 50.42 21.09
CA GLY A 702 -6.52 50.72 19.66
C GLY A 702 -6.18 49.50 18.81
N TRP A 703 -6.60 48.31 19.24
CA TRP A 703 -6.36 47.05 18.51
C TRP A 703 -7.52 46.81 17.54
N ASP A 704 -7.39 47.39 16.35
CA ASP A 704 -8.42 47.42 15.31
C ASP A 704 -8.33 46.27 14.29
N CYS A 705 -7.17 45.64 14.11
CA CYS A 705 -7.00 44.37 13.37
C CYS A 705 -6.08 43.38 14.10
N ALA A 706 -5.89 42.18 13.55
CA ALA A 706 -5.09 41.13 14.18
C ALA A 706 -3.61 41.52 14.32
N GLU A 707 -3.10 42.28 13.36
CA GLU A 707 -1.73 42.79 13.30
C GLU A 707 -1.49 44.00 14.22
N SER A 708 -2.52 44.56 14.86
CA SER A 708 -2.41 45.74 15.75
C SER A 708 -1.82 45.41 17.13
N ALA A 709 -1.57 44.12 17.44
CA ALA A 709 -1.02 43.65 18.70
C ALA A 709 -0.16 42.40 18.52
N GLU A 710 1.05 42.39 19.07
CA GLU A 710 1.94 41.22 19.02
C GLU A 710 1.52 40.15 20.04
N LEU A 711 1.91 38.89 19.83
CA LEU A 711 1.63 37.81 20.81
C LEU A 711 2.03 38.16 22.25
N ASN A 712 3.12 38.89 22.47
CA ASN A 712 3.54 39.28 23.82
C ASN A 712 2.51 40.18 24.50
N ASP A 713 1.98 41.19 23.78
CA ASP A 713 0.97 42.11 24.30
C ASP A 713 -0.36 41.37 24.57
N TRP A 714 -0.72 40.42 23.71
CA TRP A 714 -1.86 39.52 23.91
C TRP A 714 -1.72 38.67 25.17
N MET A 715 -0.58 38.01 25.35
CA MET A 715 -0.32 37.16 26.53
C MET A 715 -0.30 38.00 27.82
N ASP A 716 0.30 39.19 27.80
CA ASP A 716 0.29 40.12 28.93
C ASP A 716 -1.13 40.62 29.27
N GLU A 717 -1.96 40.91 28.27
CA GLU A 717 -3.35 41.34 28.48
C GLU A 717 -4.24 40.16 28.94
N PHE A 718 -3.99 38.93 28.49
CA PHE A 718 -4.65 37.73 29.00
C PHE A 718 -4.25 37.41 30.46
N LEU A 719 -3.00 37.62 30.85
CA LEU A 719 -2.55 37.53 32.25
C LEU A 719 -3.19 38.61 33.15
N GLN A 720 -3.42 39.81 32.61
CA GLN A 720 -4.12 40.91 33.30
C GLN A 720 -5.61 40.63 33.47
N ASN A 721 -6.27 40.06 32.46
CA ASN A 721 -7.70 39.73 32.45
C ASN A 721 -7.98 38.24 32.79
N ARG A 722 -7.05 37.58 33.48
CA ARG A 722 -7.02 36.14 33.76
C ARG A 722 -8.28 35.52 34.36
N THR A 723 -9.15 36.31 35.00
CA THR A 723 -10.44 35.85 35.53
C THR A 723 -11.31 35.23 34.46
N ILE A 724 -11.22 35.73 33.21
CA ILE A 724 -11.93 35.18 32.05
C ILE A 724 -11.63 33.68 31.86
N PHE A 725 -10.37 33.27 31.99
CA PHE A 725 -9.94 31.88 31.76
C PHE A 725 -10.13 30.98 33.00
N VAL A 726 -10.09 31.56 34.20
CA VAL A 726 -10.41 30.84 35.45
C VAL A 726 -11.89 30.45 35.49
N ASP A 727 -12.78 31.33 35.03
CA ASP A 727 -14.22 31.03 34.89
C ASP A 727 -14.50 29.97 33.79
N MET A 728 -13.54 29.72 32.90
CA MET A 728 -13.55 28.63 31.90
C MET A 728 -12.92 27.32 32.41
N GLY A 729 -12.50 27.26 33.68
CA GLY A 729 -12.02 26.03 34.34
C GLY A 729 -10.52 25.75 34.23
N ALA A 730 -9.71 26.69 33.73
CA ALA A 730 -8.27 26.49 33.55
C ALA A 730 -7.45 26.74 34.84
N ASP A 731 -6.40 25.93 35.04
CA ASP A 731 -5.46 26.07 36.16
C ASP A 731 -4.49 27.25 35.98
N TYR A 732 -4.30 28.02 37.05
CA TYR A 732 -3.52 29.26 37.04
C TYR A 732 -2.02 29.03 36.74
N GLU A 733 -1.38 28.03 37.36
CA GLU A 733 0.06 27.78 37.16
C GLU A 733 0.35 27.21 35.76
N SER A 734 -0.65 26.55 35.16
CA SER A 734 -0.62 26.04 33.80
C SER A 734 -0.79 27.15 32.76
N LEU A 735 -1.73 28.09 32.98
CA LEU A 735 -1.93 29.26 32.10
C LEU A 735 -0.70 30.15 32.00
N GLU A 736 -0.03 30.46 33.12
CA GLU A 736 1.15 31.34 33.13
C GLU A 736 2.30 30.74 32.30
N LYS A 737 2.51 29.42 32.39
CA LYS A 737 3.51 28.69 31.58
C LYS A 737 3.14 28.61 30.10
N LEU A 738 1.86 28.41 29.79
CA LEU A 738 1.34 28.36 28.42
C LEU A 738 1.55 29.72 27.73
N PHE A 739 1.07 30.79 28.35
CA PHE A 739 1.18 32.15 27.82
C PHE A 739 2.64 32.61 27.70
N GLN A 740 3.51 32.28 28.68
CA GLN A 740 4.95 32.53 28.55
C GLN A 740 5.55 31.79 27.35
N SER A 741 5.18 30.54 27.11
CA SER A 741 5.70 29.77 25.97
C SER A 741 5.21 30.30 24.63
N VAL A 742 3.95 30.74 24.55
CA VAL A 742 3.40 31.38 23.34
C VAL A 742 4.08 32.73 23.06
N ALA A 743 4.40 33.53 24.08
CA ALA A 743 5.23 34.73 23.90
C ALA A 743 6.64 34.39 23.38
N GLU A 744 7.22 33.26 23.80
CA GLU A 744 8.50 32.76 23.27
C GLU A 744 8.46 32.35 21.79
N ILE A 745 7.29 32.04 21.22
CA ILE A 745 7.10 31.81 19.77
C ILE A 745 7.49 33.09 19.02
N ARG A 746 6.86 34.24 19.33
CA ARG A 746 7.17 35.55 18.72
C ARG A 746 8.63 35.97 18.95
N HIS A 747 9.17 35.71 20.14
CA HIS A 747 10.58 35.97 20.43
C HIS A 747 11.54 35.11 19.57
N THR A 748 11.17 33.86 19.30
CA THR A 748 11.91 32.94 18.42
C THR A 748 11.80 33.35 16.96
N THR A 749 10.61 33.72 16.50
CA THR A 749 10.31 34.15 15.12
C THR A 749 11.07 35.43 14.75
N VAL A 750 10.94 36.48 15.56
CA VAL A 750 11.50 37.81 15.26
C VAL A 750 13.02 37.81 15.34
N LEU A 751 13.62 37.12 16.33
CA LEU A 751 15.08 36.99 16.44
C LEU A 751 15.66 35.85 15.59
N ARG A 752 14.82 35.14 14.82
CA ARG A 752 15.20 33.97 14.01
C ARG A 752 16.03 32.94 14.80
N LYS A 753 15.67 32.71 16.07
CA LYS A 753 16.39 31.77 16.92
C LYS A 753 16.25 30.36 16.35
N ARG A 754 17.38 29.66 16.21
CA ARG A 754 17.39 28.27 15.75
C ARG A 754 16.99 27.36 16.91
N ILE A 755 15.98 26.52 16.70
CA ILE A 755 15.42 25.60 17.69
C ILE A 755 15.39 24.18 17.14
N ASP A 756 15.58 23.19 18.02
CA ASP A 756 15.57 21.79 17.62
C ASP A 756 14.15 21.22 17.47
N SER A 757 14.04 19.98 17.00
CA SER A 757 12.78 19.25 16.84
C SER A 757 11.96 19.18 18.13
N LYS A 758 12.59 19.21 19.31
CA LYS A 758 11.91 19.24 20.61
C LYS A 758 11.31 20.61 20.88
N GLY A 759 12.06 21.70 20.66
CA GLY A 759 11.55 23.06 20.77
C GLY A 759 10.40 23.34 19.79
N ILE A 760 10.51 22.87 18.55
CA ILE A 760 9.45 23.03 17.54
C ILE A 760 8.19 22.27 17.96
N ARG A 761 8.32 21.00 18.38
CA ARG A 761 7.17 20.23 18.90
C ARG A 761 6.52 20.90 20.11
N LYS A 762 7.31 21.45 21.04
CA LYS A 762 6.78 22.16 22.20
C LYS A 762 5.93 23.36 21.77
N PHE A 763 6.48 24.25 20.93
CA PHE A 763 5.74 25.41 20.44
C PHE A 763 4.49 25.06 19.62
N MET A 764 4.50 23.97 18.86
CA MET A 764 3.29 23.50 18.16
C MET A 764 2.21 22.97 19.11
N LEU A 765 2.60 22.33 20.23
CA LEU A 765 1.67 21.90 21.27
C LEU A 765 1.13 23.09 22.05
N ASP A 766 1.99 24.01 22.52
CA ASP A 766 1.56 25.21 23.24
C ASP A 766 0.63 26.11 22.36
N ALA A 767 0.86 26.14 21.04
CA ALA A 767 -0.02 26.82 20.09
C ALA A 767 -1.41 26.16 19.97
N GLN A 768 -1.46 24.82 20.01
CA GLN A 768 -2.71 24.06 20.00
C GLN A 768 -3.45 24.22 21.33
N ASP A 769 -2.77 24.10 22.47
CA ASP A 769 -3.34 24.29 23.81
C ASP A 769 -3.98 25.68 23.96
N LEU A 770 -3.36 26.73 23.40
CA LEU A 770 -3.96 28.06 23.35
C LEU A 770 -5.19 28.13 22.42
N ALA A 771 -5.16 27.46 21.27
CA ALA A 771 -6.30 27.40 20.35
C ALA A 771 -7.51 26.65 20.94
N GLU A 772 -7.26 25.60 21.73
CA GLU A 772 -8.28 24.86 22.48
C GLU A 772 -8.85 25.70 23.62
N LEU A 773 -8.00 26.42 24.37
CA LEU A 773 -8.42 27.33 25.44
C LEU A 773 -9.31 28.49 24.94
N LEU A 774 -8.95 29.09 23.80
CA LEU A 774 -9.70 30.21 23.21
C LEU A 774 -10.92 29.75 22.39
N ASN A 775 -10.96 28.46 21.99
CA ASN A 775 -12.09 27.78 21.35
C ASN A 775 -12.70 28.49 20.12
N VAL A 776 -11.87 29.18 19.33
CA VAL A 776 -12.28 29.75 18.03
C VAL A 776 -12.11 28.67 16.96
N LYS A 777 -13.20 27.95 16.67
CA LYS A 777 -13.23 26.72 15.85
C LYS A 777 -12.40 26.77 14.55
N GLU A 778 -12.52 27.86 13.80
CA GLU A 778 -11.84 28.08 12.52
C GLU A 778 -10.31 28.00 12.66
N HIS A 779 -9.75 28.75 13.59
CA HIS A 779 -8.31 28.75 13.86
C HIS A 779 -7.83 27.48 14.57
N LEU A 780 -8.66 26.85 15.40
CA LEU A 780 -8.35 25.58 16.05
C LEU A 780 -8.13 24.44 15.03
N THR A 781 -8.96 24.35 13.99
CA THR A 781 -8.77 23.34 12.92
C THR A 781 -7.46 23.57 12.16
N ILE A 782 -7.15 24.82 11.81
CA ILE A 782 -5.92 25.18 11.08
C ILE A 782 -4.66 24.85 11.91
N ILE A 783 -4.63 25.25 13.18
CA ILE A 783 -3.48 25.02 14.07
C ILE A 783 -3.30 23.51 14.35
N SER A 784 -4.38 22.76 14.55
CA SER A 784 -4.33 21.30 14.73
C SER A 784 -3.80 20.57 13.49
N ASN A 785 -4.23 20.96 12.29
CA ASN A 785 -3.73 20.40 11.04
C ASN A 785 -2.23 20.68 10.86
N LEU A 786 -1.80 21.92 11.12
CA LEU A 786 -0.39 22.32 11.06
C LEU A 786 0.46 21.55 12.09
N GLN A 787 -0.03 21.37 13.32
CA GLN A 787 0.63 20.57 14.36
C GLN A 787 0.86 19.14 13.87
N LEU A 788 -0.18 18.50 13.32
CA LEU A 788 -0.12 17.10 12.91
C LEU A 788 0.84 16.90 11.73
N THR A 789 0.84 17.78 10.73
CA THR A 789 1.78 17.75 9.59
C THR A 789 3.24 17.94 10.04
N ILE A 790 3.50 18.89 10.96
CA ILE A 790 4.86 19.12 11.47
C ILE A 790 5.32 17.98 12.38
N ARG A 791 4.43 17.41 13.19
CA ARG A 791 4.73 16.25 14.05
C ARG A 791 5.18 15.04 13.23
N VAL A 792 4.45 14.70 12.16
CA VAL A 792 4.83 13.61 11.24
C VAL A 792 6.18 13.90 10.58
N SER A 793 6.34 15.10 10.01
CA SER A 793 7.58 15.51 9.34
C SER A 793 8.81 15.48 10.25
N LEU A 794 8.68 15.82 11.53
CA LEU A 794 9.76 15.76 12.50
C LEU A 794 10.12 14.33 12.94
N LEU A 795 9.13 13.43 13.03
CA LEU A 795 9.35 12.01 13.32
C LEU A 795 10.09 11.33 12.17
N GLU A 796 9.67 11.57 10.93
CA GLU A 796 10.38 11.08 9.74
C GLU A 796 11.85 11.53 9.72
N LEU A 797 12.14 12.80 10.03
CA LEU A 797 13.51 13.31 10.07
C LEU A 797 14.36 12.69 11.19
N GLU A 798 13.76 12.40 12.36
CA GLU A 798 14.44 11.72 13.46
C GLU A 798 14.73 10.25 13.13
N GLU A 799 13.79 9.55 12.49
CA GLU A 799 13.97 8.16 12.06
C GLU A 799 15.02 8.03 10.95
N ASN A 800 14.93 8.85 9.89
CA ASN A 800 15.91 8.88 8.79
C ASN A 800 17.33 9.12 9.34
N LYS A 801 17.49 9.99 10.34
CA LYS A 801 18.78 10.21 11.00
C LYS A 801 19.27 9.00 11.78
N GLY A 802 18.37 8.28 12.46
CA GLY A 802 18.68 7.01 13.13
C GLY A 802 19.20 5.95 12.15
N GLN A 803 18.52 5.78 11.02
CA GLN A 803 18.91 4.86 9.95
C GLN A 803 20.29 5.23 9.37
N LEU A 804 20.53 6.50 9.03
CA LEU A 804 21.82 6.99 8.53
C LEU A 804 22.96 6.81 9.55
N GLN A 805 22.68 7.01 10.85
CA GLN A 805 23.67 6.78 11.90
C GLN A 805 24.01 5.29 12.04
N SER A 806 23.04 4.39 11.89
CA SER A 806 23.30 2.94 11.84
C SER A 806 24.20 2.59 10.65
N GLN A 807 23.81 2.99 9.44
CA GLN A 807 24.59 2.74 8.22
C GLN A 807 26.02 3.30 8.30
N LEU A 808 26.22 4.45 8.96
CA LEU A 808 27.55 5.01 9.21
C LEU A 808 28.36 4.12 10.18
N ASN A 809 27.75 3.66 11.26
CA ASN A 809 28.39 2.76 12.23
C ASN A 809 28.77 1.42 11.56
N ASP A 810 27.88 0.85 10.75
CA ASP A 810 28.12 -0.40 10.01
C ASP A 810 29.29 -0.25 9.02
N LYS A 811 29.32 0.85 8.25
CA LYS A 811 30.44 1.18 7.35
C LYS A 811 31.75 1.40 8.12
N LEU A 812 31.72 2.05 9.29
CA LEU A 812 32.89 2.21 10.15
C LEU A 812 33.40 0.86 10.69
N SER A 813 32.51 -0.07 11.04
CA SER A 813 32.88 -1.44 11.45
C SER A 813 33.57 -2.19 10.31
N VAL A 814 33.00 -2.18 9.10
CA VAL A 814 33.60 -2.81 7.90
C VAL A 814 34.96 -2.19 7.56
N ILE A 815 35.14 -0.87 7.75
CA ILE A 815 36.44 -0.21 7.58
C ILE A 815 37.45 -0.66 8.65
N ALA A 816 37.02 -0.83 9.90
CA ALA A 816 37.87 -1.32 10.99
C ALA A 816 38.34 -2.77 10.73
N GLU A 817 37.44 -3.66 10.30
CA GLU A 817 37.78 -5.04 9.90
C GLU A 817 38.76 -5.08 8.71
N LYS A 818 38.52 -4.27 7.67
CA LYS A 818 39.42 -4.16 6.52
C LYS A 818 40.81 -3.66 6.92
N ARG A 819 40.91 -2.69 7.84
CA ARG A 819 42.19 -2.24 8.41
C ARG A 819 42.88 -3.35 9.20
N ALA A 820 42.18 -4.03 10.09
CA ALA A 820 42.75 -5.14 10.86
C ALA A 820 43.28 -6.28 9.95
N ARG A 821 42.60 -6.55 8.82
CA ARG A 821 43.06 -7.52 7.82
C ARG A 821 44.29 -7.03 7.05
N LEU A 822 44.36 -5.74 6.69
CA LEU A 822 45.55 -5.14 6.06
C LEU A 822 46.77 -5.20 7.00
N ASP A 823 46.60 -4.85 8.28
CA ASP A 823 47.66 -4.94 9.30
C ASP A 823 48.21 -6.37 9.45
N GLN A 824 47.36 -7.40 9.29
CA GLN A 824 47.79 -8.80 9.31
C GLN A 824 48.60 -9.17 8.06
N VAL A 825 48.17 -8.73 6.88
CA VAL A 825 48.88 -8.96 5.61
C VAL A 825 50.23 -8.24 5.60
N GLU A 826 50.30 -7.00 6.09
CA GLU A 826 51.55 -6.24 6.21
C GLU A 826 52.53 -6.94 7.16
N LYS A 827 52.07 -7.40 8.34
CA LYS A 827 52.89 -8.17 9.28
C LYS A 827 53.41 -9.47 8.67
N ALA A 828 52.59 -10.18 7.89
CA ALA A 828 53.00 -11.39 7.19
C ALA A 828 54.06 -11.10 6.12
N ALA A 829 53.87 -10.06 5.31
CA ALA A 829 54.83 -9.64 4.29
C ALA A 829 56.17 -9.20 4.89
N ILE A 830 56.15 -8.43 5.99
CA ILE A 830 57.37 -8.04 6.73
C ILE A 830 58.09 -9.28 7.31
N ALA A 831 57.35 -10.26 7.82
CA ALA A 831 57.95 -11.51 8.32
C ALA A 831 58.59 -12.33 7.20
N GLU A 832 57.97 -12.40 6.02
CA GLU A 832 58.52 -13.11 4.85
C GLU A 832 59.75 -12.40 4.27
N LEU A 833 59.73 -11.07 4.17
CA LEU A 833 60.90 -10.27 3.77
C LEU A 833 62.08 -10.49 4.73
N ARG A 834 61.84 -10.42 6.05
CA ARG A 834 62.86 -10.72 7.06
C ARG A 834 63.42 -12.14 6.92
N LYS A 835 62.58 -13.13 6.60
CA LYS A 835 63.05 -14.50 6.37
C LYS A 835 63.98 -14.58 5.16
N LYS A 836 63.68 -13.86 4.07
CA LYS A 836 64.52 -13.78 2.86
C LYS A 836 65.82 -12.97 3.05
N ASP A 837 65.85 -12.02 3.98
CA ASP A 837 67.08 -11.30 4.36
C ASP A 837 68.00 -12.13 5.31
N TYR A 838 67.49 -13.23 5.88
CA TYR A 838 68.23 -14.15 6.77
C TYR A 838 68.71 -15.44 6.08
N GLU A 839 68.26 -15.71 4.85
CA GLU A 839 68.61 -16.87 4.00
C GLU A 839 69.70 -16.54 2.98
#